data_AF-A0A2V9Q8G4-F1
#
_entry.id   AF-A0A2V9Q8G4-F1
#
_cell.length_a   1.000
_cell.length_b   1.000
_cell.length_c   1.000
_cell.angle_alpha   90.00
_cell.angle_beta   90.00
_cell.angle_gamma   90.00
#
_symmetry.space_group_name_H-M   'P 1'
#
loop_
_entity.id
_entity.type
_entity.pdbx_description
1 polymer ?
#
loop_
_entity_poly.entity_id
_entity_poly.type
_entity_poly.pdbx_seq_one_letter_code
_entity_poly.pdbx_strand_id
1 'polypeptide(L)'
;MLAIAALSGAAWYTRNSRWLTHARIQNPADAPATMNDEGDGPQGDFFPSSAQVYGHQKIPSKFFMESDSCQRCHADIYKQWQSSAHHFSSFNNQWYRKSIEYMQDRVGTKPSKWCGGCHDPAVLYSGLMDTPIKQIVHRPEAQAGLGCMMCHSIANVKSTMGQGDFYLEYPKLHELAASKNPFVRTVHDFLVKLNPEPHRRVFLKPFMRDQTPEFCSSCHKVHLDVPVNHYRWIRGFNEYDNWQASGVSGQGARSFYYPKASQQCADCHMPLAHSNDFGNMNGFVHSHRFPGANTAVPTANEDADQLKLTENFLKNGILSVDIFAISPEAVQANAVATPQSDIQTTFAVGEEAETKIASATTEASPISAPLDRVQPVLRRGDTVRVDVVVRTKKIGHFFPGGTVDAYDTWLELKATDDKGQTIFWSGMVEDNGKGPVEPGAHFYRSLQIDEHGNPINKRNAWSTRSVVYVRLIPPGAADTVHYRMHIPENAGNKITLHARLCYRKFAWWNTQFAFAGVPADLNHKYESGDTAVPGRADAKPDQGPGYDDRKYVFTGSLNGVSARQEKIPDVPVVAIAENEVTLSVGSHNGPALQPKIDLRPEDWQRWNDYGIGLLLQGDLKGAEVAFQRVTEIDPKNPDGWVNIGRAAVQEGDMDRARTVLQKAIELSPNLARAHYFYARVLRSDGNYDGTAGELREVLAQYPRDRVALNDYGRVMFLQRKYADAVKALNAVLAIDPEDLQAHYNLMLCYRGQGDEKQAEDHQARYLRFKADESAQTITGPYRQAHPEDNNERQAIHEHVSVPLPLKANMAKAAQTSTVHVPGIGHVGTGALTRPVERSSTVAAINSATRNSK
;
A
#
# COMPACT_ATOMS: atom_id res chain seq x y z
N MET A 1 56.96 9.31 22.74
CA MET A 1 55.52 9.61 22.90
C MET A 1 54.87 10.11 21.62
N LEU A 2 55.39 11.14 20.93
CA LEU A 2 54.84 11.65 19.66
C LEU A 2 54.71 10.58 18.55
N ALA A 3 55.72 9.72 18.36
CA ALA A 3 55.64 8.63 17.39
C ALA A 3 54.56 7.59 17.72
N ILE A 4 54.38 7.27 19.01
CA ILE A 4 53.33 6.35 19.46
C ILE A 4 51.95 7.00 19.27
N ALA A 5 51.79 8.27 19.65
CA ALA A 5 50.56 9.01 19.42
C ALA A 5 50.21 9.12 17.92
N ALA A 6 51.21 9.36 17.06
CA ALA A 6 51.03 9.41 15.61
C ALA A 6 50.65 8.03 15.02
N LEU A 7 51.31 6.95 15.44
CA LEU A 7 50.98 5.59 15.03
C LEU A 7 49.59 5.17 15.52
N SER A 8 49.23 5.49 16.77
CA SER A 8 47.88 5.25 17.30
C SER A 8 46.82 6.07 16.57
N GLY A 9 47.11 7.33 16.24
CA GLY A 9 46.23 8.19 15.44
C GLY A 9 46.05 7.65 14.01
N ALA A 10 47.12 7.19 13.36
CA ALA A 10 47.08 6.59 12.03
C ALA A 10 46.33 5.24 12.02
N ALA A 11 46.57 4.37 13.00
CA ALA A 11 45.86 3.11 13.16
C ALA A 11 44.36 3.34 13.46
N TRP A 12 44.05 4.33 14.29
CA TRP A 12 42.66 4.73 14.54
C TRP A 12 42.01 5.27 13.27
N TYR A 13 42.67 6.19 12.55
CA TYR A 13 42.16 6.79 11.32
C TYR A 13 41.90 5.72 10.25
N THR A 14 42.87 4.85 9.97
CA THR A 14 42.74 3.76 8.99
C THR A 14 41.66 2.75 9.36
N ARG A 15 41.54 2.38 10.63
CA ARG A 15 40.47 1.51 11.10
C ARG A 15 39.10 2.18 10.98
N ASN A 16 39.02 3.46 11.34
CA ASN A 16 37.77 4.22 11.32
C ASN A 16 37.31 4.52 9.90
N SER A 17 38.22 4.94 9.02
CA SER A 17 37.91 5.18 7.62
C SER A 17 37.45 3.90 6.94
N ARG A 18 38.13 2.76 7.15
CA ARG A 18 37.67 1.47 6.63
C ARG A 18 36.28 1.11 7.13
N TRP A 19 36.01 1.25 8.43
CA TRP A 19 34.69 0.94 8.98
C TRP A 19 33.59 1.82 8.37
N LEU A 20 33.84 3.12 8.19
CA LEU A 20 32.91 4.05 7.55
C LEU A 20 32.71 3.75 6.06
N THR A 21 33.78 3.44 5.32
CA THR A 21 33.68 3.19 3.87
C THR A 21 32.99 1.88 3.54
N HIS A 22 33.21 0.83 4.33
CA HIS A 22 32.57 -0.48 4.11
C HIS A 22 31.10 -0.51 4.54
N ALA A 23 30.68 0.43 5.41
CA ALA A 23 29.32 0.49 5.92
C ALA A 23 28.45 1.52 5.20
N ARG A 24 28.62 1.64 3.89
CA ARG A 24 27.79 2.50 3.03
C ARG A 24 27.01 1.63 2.05
N ILE A 25 25.69 1.82 2.01
CA ILE A 25 24.81 1.14 1.06
C ILE A 25 24.96 1.84 -0.29
N GLN A 26 25.26 1.06 -1.32
CA GLN A 26 25.37 1.51 -2.70
C GLN A 26 24.70 0.48 -3.60
N ASN A 27 23.79 0.95 -4.44
CA ASN A 27 23.18 0.11 -5.44
C ASN A 27 24.23 -0.39 -6.46
N PRO A 28 24.05 -1.61 -7.00
CA PRO A 28 24.86 -2.08 -8.10
C PRO A 28 24.65 -1.18 -9.32
N ALA A 29 25.65 -1.12 -10.20
CA ALA A 29 25.55 -0.37 -11.45
C ALA A 29 24.38 -0.87 -12.30
N ASP A 30 24.19 -2.20 -12.32
CA ASP A 30 23.13 -2.86 -13.05
C ASP A 30 22.41 -3.86 -12.14
N ALA A 31 21.07 -3.81 -12.14
CA ALA A 31 20.25 -4.83 -11.49
C ALA A 31 20.43 -6.20 -12.18
N PRO A 32 20.14 -7.32 -11.52
CA PRO A 32 20.00 -8.63 -12.16
C PRO A 32 19.01 -8.61 -13.33
N ALA A 33 19.32 -9.28 -14.44
CA ALA A 33 18.41 -9.38 -15.60
C ALA A 33 17.28 -10.40 -15.37
N THR A 34 17.45 -11.30 -14.40
CA THR A 34 16.43 -12.24 -13.94
C THR A 34 16.58 -12.46 -12.43
N MET A 35 15.53 -12.98 -11.78
CA MET A 35 15.63 -13.35 -10.36
C MET A 35 16.64 -14.48 -10.11
N ASN A 36 16.99 -15.27 -11.12
CA ASN A 36 18.01 -16.32 -10.98
C ASN A 36 19.42 -15.74 -10.74
N ASP A 37 19.64 -14.47 -11.05
CA ASP A 37 20.90 -13.79 -10.81
C ASP A 37 20.87 -12.97 -9.50
N GLU A 38 19.80 -13.10 -8.70
CA GLU A 38 19.68 -12.54 -7.36
C GLU A 38 20.18 -13.52 -6.28
N GLY A 39 20.65 -12.97 -5.16
CA GLY A 39 21.11 -13.76 -4.01
C GLY A 39 22.19 -14.78 -4.37
N ASP A 40 22.01 -16.03 -3.95
CA ASP A 40 22.88 -17.17 -4.29
C ASP A 40 22.42 -17.93 -5.56
N GLY A 41 21.43 -17.41 -6.29
CA GLY A 41 20.85 -18.03 -7.49
C GLY A 41 20.14 -19.37 -7.24
N PRO A 42 19.66 -20.07 -8.29
CA PRO A 42 18.74 -21.21 -8.16
C PRO A 42 19.23 -22.42 -7.36
N GLN A 43 20.56 -22.53 -7.21
CA GLN A 43 21.25 -23.60 -6.46
C GLN A 43 21.58 -23.18 -5.02
N GLY A 44 21.37 -21.92 -4.66
CA GLY A 44 21.61 -21.40 -3.33
C GLY A 44 20.59 -21.92 -2.31
N ASP A 45 21.05 -22.10 -1.06
CA ASP A 45 20.23 -22.63 0.04
C ASP A 45 19.02 -21.75 0.37
N PHE A 46 19.10 -20.45 0.11
CA PHE A 46 18.08 -19.46 0.49
C PHE A 46 17.20 -18.99 -0.68
N PHE A 47 17.53 -19.37 -1.91
CA PHE A 47 16.81 -18.95 -3.10
C PHE A 47 15.34 -19.42 -3.07
N PRO A 48 14.35 -18.57 -3.45
CA PRO A 48 14.48 -17.28 -4.13
C PRO A 48 14.52 -16.04 -3.23
N SER A 49 14.96 -16.14 -1.98
CA SER A 49 15.39 -14.96 -1.22
C SER A 49 16.67 -14.38 -1.83
N SER A 50 16.80 -13.05 -1.82
CA SER A 50 18.06 -12.37 -2.17
C SER A 50 19.09 -12.40 -1.04
N ALA A 51 18.72 -12.92 0.14
CA ALA A 51 19.61 -12.97 1.28
C ALA A 51 20.80 -13.91 1.07
N GLN A 52 21.97 -13.49 1.57
CA GLN A 52 23.20 -14.27 1.52
C GLN A 52 23.89 -14.27 2.88
N VAL A 53 24.69 -15.31 3.13
CA VAL A 53 25.51 -15.42 4.33
C VAL A 53 26.99 -15.45 3.91
N TYR A 54 27.83 -14.72 4.63
CA TYR A 54 29.28 -14.77 4.39
C TYR A 54 29.82 -16.21 4.51
N GLY A 55 30.56 -16.63 3.49
CA GLY A 55 31.11 -17.98 3.41
C GLY A 55 30.12 -19.07 3.00
N HIS A 56 28.88 -18.71 2.61
CA HIS A 56 27.82 -19.64 2.15
C HIS A 56 27.51 -20.75 3.16
N GLN A 57 27.64 -20.46 4.46
CA GLN A 57 27.34 -21.41 5.53
C GLN A 57 25.98 -21.11 6.16
N LYS A 58 25.26 -22.17 6.55
CA LYS A 58 24.05 -22.04 7.35
C LYS A 58 24.38 -21.43 8.72
N ILE A 59 23.53 -20.52 9.18
CA ILE A 59 23.65 -19.94 10.52
C ILE A 59 22.77 -20.75 11.48
N PRO A 60 23.30 -21.24 12.62
CA PRO A 60 22.50 -21.98 13.59
C PRO A 60 21.29 -21.17 14.06
N SER A 61 20.11 -21.79 14.12
CA SER A 61 18.85 -21.13 14.49
C SER A 61 18.93 -20.39 15.83
N LYS A 62 19.66 -20.97 16.79
CA LYS A 62 19.96 -20.40 18.11
C LYS A 62 20.43 -18.95 18.05
N PHE A 63 21.26 -18.60 17.07
CA PHE A 63 21.77 -17.24 16.87
C PHE A 63 20.67 -16.18 16.78
N PHE A 64 19.56 -16.52 16.10
CA PHE A 64 18.44 -15.60 15.89
C PHE A 64 17.43 -15.60 17.05
N MET A 65 17.51 -16.59 17.94
CA MET A 65 16.56 -16.79 19.03
C MET A 65 17.00 -16.16 20.35
N GLU A 66 18.29 -15.89 20.53
CA GLU A 66 18.88 -15.43 21.81
C GLU A 66 18.78 -13.92 22.05
N SER A 67 17.64 -13.31 21.71
CA SER A 67 17.40 -11.87 21.96
C SER A 67 17.32 -11.53 23.46
N ASP A 68 17.04 -12.51 24.31
CA ASP A 68 17.07 -12.41 25.78
C ASP A 68 18.48 -12.07 26.31
N SER A 69 19.53 -12.46 25.58
CA SER A 69 20.91 -12.09 25.92
C SER A 69 21.12 -10.57 25.91
N CYS A 70 20.40 -9.85 25.03
CA CYS A 70 20.45 -8.39 24.91
C CYS A 70 19.74 -7.68 26.07
N GLN A 71 18.69 -8.29 26.62
CA GLN A 71 17.84 -7.73 27.68
C GLN A 71 18.63 -7.31 28.93
N ARG A 72 19.78 -7.95 29.20
CA ARG A 72 20.62 -7.63 30.37
C ARG A 72 21.14 -6.19 30.40
N CYS A 73 21.32 -5.57 29.22
CA CYS A 73 21.74 -4.17 29.09
C CYS A 73 20.71 -3.30 28.36
N HIS A 74 19.75 -3.93 27.66
CA HIS A 74 18.74 -3.31 26.80
C HIS A 74 17.32 -3.79 27.17
N ALA A 75 16.95 -3.67 28.45
CA ALA A 75 15.70 -4.20 28.97
C ALA A 75 14.47 -3.48 28.38
N ASP A 76 14.53 -2.16 28.23
CA ASP A 76 13.43 -1.37 27.68
C ASP A 76 13.27 -1.63 26.19
N ILE A 77 14.38 -1.64 25.42
CA ILE A 77 14.37 -1.98 23.99
C ILE A 77 13.82 -3.40 23.78
N TYR A 78 14.26 -4.38 24.58
CA TYR A 78 13.75 -5.75 24.50
C TYR A 78 12.24 -5.81 24.72
N LYS A 79 11.73 -5.11 25.75
CA LYS A 79 10.30 -5.03 26.03
C LYS A 79 9.52 -4.36 24.90
N GLN A 80 10.07 -3.31 24.29
CA GLN A 80 9.48 -2.65 23.12
C GLN A 80 9.40 -3.59 21.92
N TRP A 81 10.49 -4.29 21.61
CA TRP A 81 10.58 -5.25 20.52
C TRP A 81 9.60 -6.42 20.70
N GLN A 82 9.46 -6.94 21.91
CA GLN A 82 8.61 -8.10 22.20
C GLN A 82 7.14 -7.88 21.83
N SER A 83 6.64 -6.64 21.92
CA SER A 83 5.27 -6.28 21.47
C SER A 83 5.20 -5.89 19.98
N SER A 84 6.31 -5.84 19.26
CA SER A 84 6.36 -5.30 17.89
C SER A 84 5.94 -6.31 16.82
N ALA A 85 5.53 -5.80 15.66
CA ALA A 85 5.26 -6.64 14.49
C ALA A 85 6.50 -7.39 13.98
N HIS A 86 7.72 -6.92 14.29
CA HIS A 86 8.96 -7.65 13.98
C HIS A 86 9.11 -8.91 14.84
N HIS A 87 8.78 -8.85 16.13
CA HIS A 87 8.73 -10.07 16.94
C HIS A 87 7.67 -11.05 16.41
N PHE A 88 6.51 -10.52 16.00
CA PHE A 88 5.41 -11.30 15.40
C PHE A 88 5.50 -11.42 13.85
N SER A 89 6.72 -11.48 13.30
CA SER A 89 6.89 -11.57 11.84
C SER A 89 6.78 -13.00 11.31
N SER A 90 7.00 -14.02 12.15
CA SER A 90 7.07 -15.43 11.73
C SER A 90 5.75 -16.16 12.01
N PHE A 91 5.80 -17.47 12.25
CA PHE A 91 4.60 -18.31 12.41
C PHE A 91 3.89 -18.13 13.77
N ASN A 92 4.40 -17.25 14.62
CA ASN A 92 3.71 -16.68 15.78
C ASN A 92 2.65 -15.64 15.39
N ASN A 93 2.48 -15.35 14.10
CA ASN A 93 1.42 -14.54 13.53
C ASN A 93 0.52 -15.39 12.63
N GLN A 94 -0.76 -15.52 12.99
CA GLN A 94 -1.70 -16.42 12.31
C GLN A 94 -1.96 -16.04 10.84
N TRP A 95 -2.03 -14.75 10.51
CA TRP A 95 -2.24 -14.32 9.13
C TRP A 95 -1.06 -14.72 8.24
N TYR A 96 0.16 -14.46 8.71
CA TYR A 96 1.38 -14.86 8.00
C TYR A 96 1.47 -16.39 7.89
N ARG A 97 1.29 -17.10 9.01
CA ARG A 97 1.30 -18.56 9.06
C ARG A 97 0.36 -19.18 8.05
N LYS A 98 -0.92 -18.80 8.06
CA LYS A 98 -1.91 -19.37 7.12
C LYS A 98 -1.54 -19.07 5.67
N SER A 99 -0.98 -17.90 5.39
CA SER A 99 -0.53 -17.53 4.04
C SER A 99 0.60 -18.44 3.55
N ILE A 100 1.59 -18.74 4.39
CA ILE A 100 2.68 -19.66 4.06
C ILE A 100 2.21 -21.10 3.97
N GLU A 101 1.37 -21.55 4.91
CA GLU A 101 0.74 -22.88 4.84
C GLU A 101 0.00 -23.05 3.51
N TYR A 102 -0.81 -22.06 3.14
CA TYR A 102 -1.53 -22.05 1.86
C TYR A 102 -0.56 -22.03 0.67
N MET A 103 0.48 -21.20 0.69
CA MET A 103 1.49 -21.17 -0.36
C MET A 103 2.17 -22.53 -0.54
N GLN A 104 2.61 -23.16 0.55
CA GLN A 104 3.30 -24.45 0.49
C GLN A 104 2.38 -25.59 0.04
N ASP A 105 1.10 -25.55 0.42
CA ASP A 105 0.09 -26.49 -0.07
C ASP A 105 -0.16 -26.36 -1.59
N ARG A 106 0.05 -25.16 -2.16
CA ARG A 106 -0.23 -24.87 -3.57
C ARG A 106 0.99 -25.01 -4.48
N VAL A 107 2.14 -24.49 -4.06
CA VAL A 107 3.34 -24.34 -4.91
C VAL A 107 4.62 -24.84 -4.23
N GLY A 108 4.51 -25.53 -3.10
CA GLY A 108 5.63 -26.18 -2.41
C GLY A 108 6.47 -25.24 -1.54
N THR A 109 7.50 -25.80 -0.90
CA THR A 109 8.33 -25.10 0.10
C THR A 109 9.32 -24.12 -0.51
N LYS A 110 9.87 -24.41 -1.70
CA LYS A 110 10.91 -23.58 -2.32
C LYS A 110 10.47 -22.12 -2.54
N PRO A 111 9.31 -21.81 -3.15
CA PRO A 111 8.83 -20.43 -3.28
C PRO A 111 8.68 -19.69 -1.95
N SER A 112 8.34 -20.38 -0.85
CA SER A 112 8.14 -19.74 0.46
C SER A 112 9.44 -19.19 1.09
N LYS A 113 10.62 -19.62 0.62
CA LYS A 113 11.91 -19.01 1.04
C LYS A 113 12.00 -17.53 0.68
N TRP A 114 11.26 -17.09 -0.35
CA TRP A 114 11.04 -15.67 -0.67
C TRP A 114 10.55 -14.90 0.56
N CYS A 115 9.52 -15.37 1.26
CA CYS A 115 9.04 -14.73 2.48
C CYS A 115 10.07 -14.83 3.62
N GLY A 116 10.74 -15.98 3.72
CA GLY A 116 11.66 -16.30 4.82
C GLY A 116 12.85 -15.34 4.94
N GLY A 117 13.28 -14.71 3.84
CA GLY A 117 14.37 -13.72 3.84
C GLY A 117 14.11 -12.54 4.77
N CYS A 118 12.84 -12.14 4.85
CA CYS A 118 12.38 -11.00 5.62
C CYS A 118 11.64 -11.39 6.91
N HIS A 119 11.06 -12.60 6.97
CA HIS A 119 10.15 -12.98 8.08
C HIS A 119 10.73 -14.02 9.04
N ASP A 120 11.51 -14.99 8.53
CA ASP A 120 11.77 -16.26 9.23
C ASP A 120 13.26 -16.59 9.36
N PRO A 121 14.10 -15.71 9.94
CA PRO A 121 15.54 -15.89 9.92
C PRO A 121 16.02 -17.18 10.60
N ALA A 122 15.40 -17.55 11.74
CA ALA A 122 15.74 -18.77 12.45
C ALA A 122 15.41 -20.06 11.66
N VAL A 123 14.47 -20.00 10.72
CA VAL A 123 14.02 -21.13 9.89
C VAL A 123 14.74 -21.16 8.55
N LEU A 124 14.89 -20.00 7.89
CA LEU A 124 15.55 -19.89 6.59
C LEU A 124 17.05 -20.18 6.70
N TYR A 125 17.77 -19.44 7.54
CA TYR A 125 19.24 -19.49 7.55
C TYR A 125 19.80 -20.76 8.20
N SER A 126 18.97 -21.50 8.93
CA SER A 126 19.30 -22.83 9.45
C SER A 126 18.98 -23.97 8.46
N GLY A 127 18.32 -23.66 7.34
CA GLY A 127 17.89 -24.63 6.33
C GLY A 127 16.61 -25.40 6.67
N LEU A 128 15.86 -24.99 7.70
CA LEU A 128 14.61 -25.65 8.09
C LEU A 128 13.45 -25.29 7.14
N MET A 129 13.55 -24.22 6.36
CA MET A 129 12.50 -23.77 5.42
C MET A 129 12.23 -24.75 4.27
N ASP A 130 13.13 -25.71 4.03
CA ASP A 130 12.89 -26.81 3.10
C ASP A 130 11.85 -27.82 3.61
N THR A 131 11.59 -27.82 4.92
CA THR A 131 10.58 -28.68 5.55
C THR A 131 9.22 -27.98 5.52
N PRO A 132 8.12 -28.67 5.16
CA PRO A 132 6.78 -28.10 5.24
C PRO A 132 6.50 -27.52 6.63
N ILE A 133 6.08 -26.26 6.69
CA ILE A 133 5.97 -25.52 7.96
C ILE A 133 4.98 -26.18 8.91
N LYS A 134 3.89 -26.78 8.40
CA LYS A 134 2.94 -27.54 9.21
C LYS A 134 3.60 -28.61 10.10
N GLN A 135 4.76 -29.14 9.69
CA GLN A 135 5.52 -30.14 10.46
C GLN A 135 6.41 -29.52 11.55
N ILE A 136 6.80 -28.26 11.40
CA ILE A 136 7.79 -27.59 12.28
C ILE A 136 7.25 -26.34 12.98
N VAL A 137 6.00 -25.96 12.74
CA VAL A 137 5.40 -24.72 13.25
C VAL A 137 5.41 -24.60 14.78
N HIS A 138 5.35 -25.73 15.48
CA HIS A 138 5.37 -25.78 16.94
C HIS A 138 6.78 -25.59 17.53
N ARG A 139 7.83 -25.62 16.69
CA ARG A 139 9.21 -25.47 17.17
C ARG A 139 9.53 -24.02 17.53
N PRO A 140 10.43 -23.77 18.51
CA PRO A 140 10.84 -22.41 18.87
C PRO A 140 11.40 -21.59 17.70
N GLU A 141 12.11 -22.22 16.76
CA GLU A 141 12.64 -21.55 15.56
C GLU A 141 11.53 -20.88 14.73
N ALA A 142 10.40 -21.56 14.59
CA ALA A 142 9.24 -21.09 13.84
C ALA A 142 8.45 -19.98 14.57
N GLN A 143 8.76 -19.74 15.84
CA GLN A 143 8.06 -18.77 16.70
C GLN A 143 8.93 -17.55 17.03
N ALA A 144 10.17 -17.50 16.54
CA ALA A 144 11.17 -16.53 16.96
C ALA A 144 10.96 -15.12 16.36
N GLY A 145 10.37 -15.04 15.15
CA GLY A 145 10.27 -13.80 14.41
C GLY A 145 11.61 -13.17 14.06
N LEU A 146 11.61 -11.87 13.80
CA LEU A 146 12.80 -11.05 13.62
C LEU A 146 13.38 -10.66 14.99
N GLY A 147 14.26 -11.49 15.53
CA GLY A 147 15.05 -11.17 16.73
C GLY A 147 16.06 -10.05 16.53
N CYS A 148 16.62 -9.52 17.62
CA CYS A 148 17.60 -8.43 17.59
C CYS A 148 18.78 -8.73 16.65
N MET A 149 19.24 -9.98 16.69
CA MET A 149 20.39 -10.44 15.89
C MET A 149 20.09 -10.46 14.40
N MET A 150 18.84 -10.51 13.95
CA MET A 150 18.56 -10.47 12.52
C MET A 150 18.97 -9.12 11.93
N CYS A 151 18.47 -8.01 12.49
CA CYS A 151 18.81 -6.67 12.00
C CYS A 151 20.26 -6.30 12.34
N HIS A 152 20.70 -6.54 13.58
CA HIS A 152 22.01 -6.08 14.05
C HIS A 152 23.19 -6.93 13.56
N SER A 153 22.96 -8.07 12.89
CA SER A 153 24.00 -8.88 12.24
C SER A 153 24.12 -8.65 10.73
N ILE A 154 23.22 -7.87 10.12
CA ILE A 154 23.40 -7.42 8.73
C ILE A 154 24.72 -6.66 8.64
N ALA A 155 25.61 -7.18 7.82
CA ALA A 155 26.97 -6.69 7.66
C ALA A 155 27.07 -5.77 6.44
N ASN A 156 26.31 -6.05 5.39
CA ASN A 156 26.17 -5.20 4.21
C ASN A 156 24.76 -5.29 3.63
N VAL A 157 24.20 -4.18 3.15
CA VAL A 157 23.00 -4.18 2.29
C VAL A 157 23.47 -4.01 0.86
N LYS A 158 23.06 -4.93 -0.02
CA LYS A 158 23.59 -5.02 -1.38
C LYS A 158 22.90 -4.04 -2.33
N SER A 159 21.61 -3.80 -2.16
CA SER A 159 20.85 -2.85 -2.96
C SER A 159 19.55 -2.44 -2.28
N THR A 160 18.86 -1.48 -2.89
CA THR A 160 17.49 -1.07 -2.56
C THR A 160 16.41 -1.84 -3.32
N MET A 161 16.74 -2.91 -4.06
CA MET A 161 15.73 -3.74 -4.74
C MET A 161 14.86 -4.52 -3.75
N GLY A 162 15.37 -4.72 -2.52
CA GLY A 162 14.61 -5.31 -1.43
C GLY A 162 14.72 -6.84 -1.35
N GLN A 163 13.65 -7.51 -0.95
CA GLN A 163 13.57 -8.98 -0.98
C GLN A 163 14.68 -9.74 -0.21
N GLY A 164 15.14 -9.16 0.89
CA GLY A 164 16.21 -9.67 1.74
C GLY A 164 17.62 -9.43 1.21
N ASP A 165 17.83 -8.49 0.28
CA ASP A 165 19.11 -8.28 -0.42
C ASP A 165 20.23 -7.70 0.47
N PHE A 166 20.73 -8.51 1.39
CA PHE A 166 21.82 -8.22 2.31
C PHE A 166 22.75 -9.42 2.53
N TYR A 167 23.92 -9.15 3.11
CA TYR A 167 24.80 -10.16 3.69
C TYR A 167 24.68 -10.20 5.21
N LEU A 168 24.46 -11.40 5.73
CA LEU A 168 24.58 -11.70 7.16
C LEU A 168 25.98 -12.21 7.50
N GLU A 169 26.47 -11.78 8.65
CA GLU A 169 27.67 -12.32 9.28
C GLU A 169 27.30 -12.97 10.61
N TYR A 170 27.97 -14.06 10.98
CA TYR A 170 27.87 -14.66 12.31
C TYR A 170 29.02 -14.11 13.20
N PRO A 171 28.79 -13.02 13.97
CA PRO A 171 29.84 -12.44 14.80
C PRO A 171 30.17 -13.34 15.98
N LYS A 172 31.42 -13.83 16.07
CA LYS A 172 31.90 -14.65 17.20
C LYS A 172 31.70 -13.98 18.57
N LEU A 173 31.64 -12.64 18.62
CA LEU A 173 31.37 -11.90 19.86
C LEU A 173 30.02 -12.28 20.49
N HIS A 174 29.04 -12.70 19.68
CA HIS A 174 27.76 -13.18 20.17
C HIS A 174 27.90 -14.41 21.08
N GLU A 175 28.84 -15.31 20.83
CA GLU A 175 29.04 -16.51 21.66
C GLU A 175 29.45 -16.17 23.09
N LEU A 176 30.18 -15.07 23.27
CA LEU A 176 30.53 -14.54 24.59
C LEU A 176 29.32 -13.91 25.27
N ALA A 177 28.52 -13.13 24.53
CA ALA A 177 27.33 -12.46 25.04
C ALA A 177 26.21 -13.44 25.44
N ALA A 178 26.04 -14.52 24.68
CA ALA A 178 25.05 -15.57 24.88
C ALA A 178 25.56 -16.76 25.72
N SER A 179 26.81 -16.69 26.22
CA SER A 179 27.40 -17.76 27.02
C SER A 179 26.53 -18.10 28.23
N LYS A 180 26.29 -19.38 28.51
CA LYS A 180 25.59 -19.80 29.73
C LYS A 180 26.52 -19.89 30.95
N ASN A 181 27.82 -19.61 30.81
CA ASN A 181 28.75 -19.58 31.93
C ASN A 181 28.63 -18.23 32.69
N PRO A 182 28.27 -18.21 33.99
CA PRO A 182 28.10 -16.96 34.75
C PRO A 182 29.36 -16.10 34.83
N PHE A 183 30.54 -16.72 34.92
CA PHE A 183 31.81 -16.01 34.97
C PHE A 183 32.12 -15.32 33.65
N VAL A 184 32.02 -16.06 32.52
CA VAL A 184 32.23 -15.50 31.18
C VAL A 184 31.26 -14.35 30.93
N ARG A 185 29.98 -14.51 31.29
CA ARG A 185 28.97 -13.44 31.19
C ARG A 185 29.33 -12.20 32.00
N THR A 186 29.75 -12.39 33.25
CA THR A 186 30.12 -11.27 34.14
C THR A 186 31.31 -10.49 33.58
N VAL A 187 32.34 -11.21 33.10
CA VAL A 187 33.52 -10.60 32.47
C VAL A 187 33.13 -9.88 31.18
N HIS A 188 32.34 -10.52 30.30
CA HIS A 188 31.82 -9.90 29.09
C HIS A 188 31.06 -8.59 29.39
N ASP A 189 30.08 -8.64 30.28
CA ASP A 189 29.21 -7.51 30.61
C ASP A 189 30.03 -6.36 31.24
N PHE A 190 31.01 -6.69 32.10
CA PHE A 190 31.95 -5.70 32.64
C PHE A 190 32.78 -5.03 31.53
N LEU A 191 33.35 -5.81 30.61
CA LEU A 191 34.18 -5.29 29.53
C LEU A 191 33.37 -4.40 28.56
N VAL A 192 32.14 -4.78 28.23
CA VAL A 192 31.23 -3.98 27.39
C VAL A 192 30.88 -2.66 28.08
N LYS A 193 30.58 -2.68 29.39
CA LYS A 193 30.28 -1.46 30.16
C LYS A 193 31.50 -0.56 30.31
N LEU A 194 32.69 -1.14 30.44
CA LEU A 194 33.95 -0.40 30.54
C LEU A 194 34.33 0.28 29.22
N ASN A 195 34.14 -0.41 28.09
CA ASN A 195 34.39 0.11 26.75
C ASN A 195 33.35 -0.40 25.74
N PRO A 196 32.26 0.36 25.50
CA PRO A 196 31.18 -0.08 24.62
C PRO A 196 31.52 0.01 23.13
N GLU A 197 32.62 0.66 22.74
CA GLU A 197 32.92 0.94 21.33
C GLU A 197 33.04 -0.31 20.44
N PRO A 198 33.74 -1.40 20.83
CA PRO A 198 33.79 -2.62 20.03
C PRO A 198 32.40 -3.25 19.84
N HIS A 199 31.58 -3.29 20.89
CA HIS A 199 30.21 -3.79 20.83
C HIS A 199 29.35 -2.94 19.88
N ARG A 200 29.41 -1.60 20.03
CA ARG A 200 28.68 -0.65 19.18
C ARG A 200 29.05 -0.79 17.71
N ARG A 201 30.33 -0.93 17.38
CA ARG A 201 30.77 -1.08 15.97
C ARG A 201 30.28 -2.36 15.29
N VAL A 202 30.14 -3.44 16.07
CA VAL A 202 29.66 -4.73 15.56
C VAL A 202 28.15 -4.69 15.32
N PHE A 203 27.37 -4.07 16.20
CA PHE A 203 25.91 -4.14 16.13
C PHE A 203 25.23 -2.90 15.54
N LEU A 204 25.88 -1.74 15.52
CA LEU A 204 25.31 -0.50 15.01
C LEU A 204 26.18 0.07 13.89
N LYS A 205 25.92 -0.39 12.66
CA LYS A 205 26.65 0.04 11.47
C LYS A 205 26.20 1.45 11.06
N PRO A 206 27.08 2.29 10.47
CA PRO A 206 26.74 3.63 10.00
C PRO A 206 25.47 3.71 9.16
N PHE A 207 25.28 2.80 8.19
CA PHE A 207 24.08 2.77 7.36
C PHE A 207 22.76 2.63 8.13
N MET A 208 22.75 2.05 9.33
CA MET A 208 21.54 1.93 10.16
C MET A 208 21.07 3.28 10.74
N ARG A 209 21.92 4.31 10.65
CA ARG A 209 21.63 5.67 11.12
C ARG A 209 21.61 6.68 9.97
N ASP A 210 22.56 6.55 9.06
CA ASP A 210 22.81 7.55 8.01
C ASP A 210 22.07 7.23 6.71
N GLN A 211 21.68 5.96 6.51
CA GLN A 211 20.98 5.45 5.33
C GLN A 211 19.81 4.54 5.75
N THR A 212 19.07 4.96 6.79
CA THR A 212 17.98 4.16 7.35
C THR A 212 16.96 3.72 6.28
N PRO A 213 16.54 4.57 5.33
CA PRO A 213 15.59 4.17 4.30
C PRO A 213 16.14 3.09 3.37
N GLU A 214 17.39 3.22 2.92
CA GLU A 214 18.06 2.17 2.14
C GLU A 214 18.21 0.88 2.96
N PHE A 215 18.52 0.97 4.26
CA PHE A 215 18.58 -0.19 5.15
C PHE A 215 17.22 -0.88 5.28
N CYS A 216 16.14 -0.14 5.54
CA CYS A 216 14.79 -0.68 5.65
C CYS A 216 14.28 -1.25 4.33
N SER A 217 14.72 -0.70 3.18
CA SER A 217 14.29 -1.15 1.86
C SER A 217 14.56 -2.63 1.60
N SER A 218 15.58 -3.21 2.25
CA SER A 218 15.90 -4.64 2.11
C SER A 218 14.71 -5.56 2.46
N CYS A 219 13.80 -5.11 3.32
CA CYS A 219 12.58 -5.85 3.67
C CYS A 219 11.29 -5.08 3.32
N HIS A 220 11.36 -3.74 3.19
CA HIS A 220 10.21 -2.87 2.93
C HIS A 220 10.05 -2.44 1.46
N LYS A 221 10.80 -3.06 0.56
CA LYS A 221 10.58 -3.07 -0.88
C LYS A 221 10.62 -4.53 -1.33
N VAL A 222 9.65 -4.95 -2.12
CA VAL A 222 9.43 -6.36 -2.43
C VAL A 222 8.90 -6.51 -3.85
N HIS A 223 9.46 -7.45 -4.60
CA HIS A 223 8.99 -7.91 -5.90
C HIS A 223 8.83 -9.43 -5.92
N LEU A 224 7.94 -9.91 -6.78
CA LEU A 224 7.83 -11.33 -7.12
C LEU A 224 8.27 -11.49 -8.57
N ASP A 225 8.86 -12.63 -8.89
CA ASP A 225 9.26 -12.97 -10.26
C ASP A 225 8.98 -14.46 -10.52
N VAL A 226 9.32 -14.94 -11.72
CA VAL A 226 9.04 -16.30 -12.22
C VAL A 226 9.29 -17.42 -11.20
N PRO A 227 10.42 -17.45 -10.43
CA PRO A 227 10.65 -18.51 -9.44
C PRO A 227 9.65 -18.56 -8.29
N VAL A 228 8.87 -17.50 -8.07
CA VAL A 228 7.88 -17.38 -6.99
C VAL A 228 6.45 -17.49 -7.54
N ASN A 229 6.15 -16.76 -8.63
CA ASN A 229 4.78 -16.60 -9.13
C ASN A 229 4.47 -17.33 -10.44
N HIS A 230 5.48 -17.98 -11.04
CA HIS A 230 5.38 -18.69 -12.33
C HIS A 230 4.84 -17.83 -13.47
N TYR A 231 5.06 -16.52 -13.42
CA TYR A 231 4.47 -15.57 -14.36
C TYR A 231 5.50 -14.57 -14.87
N ARG A 232 5.87 -13.56 -14.07
CA ARG A 232 6.78 -12.48 -14.45
C ARG A 232 7.12 -11.61 -13.25
N TRP A 233 8.05 -10.68 -13.42
CA TRP A 233 8.29 -9.63 -12.45
C TRP A 233 7.02 -8.80 -12.22
N ILE A 234 6.61 -8.69 -10.95
CA ILE A 234 5.54 -7.83 -10.45
C ILE A 234 5.98 -7.18 -9.13
N ARG A 235 5.54 -5.93 -8.90
CA ARG A 235 5.80 -5.27 -7.62
C ARG A 235 4.88 -5.84 -6.53
N GLY A 236 5.46 -6.28 -5.42
CA GLY A 236 4.74 -6.81 -4.27
C GLY A 236 4.31 -5.72 -3.28
N PHE A 237 5.22 -4.79 -2.96
CA PHE A 237 4.94 -3.47 -2.37
C PHE A 237 6.24 -2.64 -2.38
N ASN A 238 6.15 -1.32 -2.20
CA ASN A 238 7.29 -0.43 -2.37
C ASN A 238 7.20 0.80 -1.47
N GLU A 239 7.90 0.82 -0.33
CA GLU A 239 7.94 2.02 0.51
C GLU A 239 9.12 2.94 0.19
N TYR A 240 10.25 2.37 -0.24
CA TYR A 240 11.47 3.14 -0.44
C TYR A 240 11.33 4.14 -1.59
N ASP A 241 10.89 3.72 -2.78
CA ASP A 241 10.83 4.62 -3.94
C ASP A 241 9.76 5.70 -3.74
N ASN A 242 8.66 5.36 -3.05
CA ASN A 242 7.60 6.29 -2.69
C ASN A 242 8.10 7.35 -1.70
N TRP A 243 8.85 6.93 -0.67
CA TRP A 243 9.56 7.85 0.21
C TRP A 243 10.56 8.69 -0.55
N GLN A 244 11.39 8.08 -1.38
CA GLN A 244 12.45 8.73 -2.14
C GLN A 244 11.90 9.85 -3.01
N ALA A 245 10.79 9.61 -3.73
CA ALA A 245 10.14 10.60 -4.59
C ALA A 245 9.33 11.68 -3.84
N SER A 246 9.17 11.55 -2.52
CA SER A 246 8.35 12.47 -1.71
C SER A 246 9.10 13.73 -1.29
N GLY A 247 8.34 14.75 -0.89
CA GLY A 247 8.88 15.94 -0.22
C GLY A 247 9.37 15.63 1.20
N VAL A 248 8.93 14.51 1.80
CA VAL A 248 9.34 14.07 3.13
C VAL A 248 10.79 13.59 3.14
N SER A 249 11.26 12.93 2.08
CA SER A 249 12.69 12.55 1.96
C SER A 249 13.62 13.75 1.75
N GLY A 250 13.06 14.89 1.33
CA GLY A 250 13.83 16.04 0.84
C GLY A 250 14.50 15.78 -0.52
N GLN A 251 14.15 14.72 -1.24
CA GLN A 251 14.72 14.38 -2.54
C GLN A 251 13.76 14.60 -3.72
N GLY A 252 12.44 14.66 -3.48
CA GLY A 252 11.44 14.89 -4.53
C GLY A 252 11.13 16.37 -4.77
N ALA A 253 11.38 16.88 -5.97
CA ALA A 253 11.18 18.27 -6.39
C ALA A 253 9.74 18.62 -6.80
N ARG A 254 8.84 17.63 -6.89
CA ARG A 254 7.48 17.77 -7.47
C ARG A 254 6.34 17.64 -6.45
N SER A 255 6.65 17.67 -5.16
CA SER A 255 5.64 17.47 -4.13
C SER A 255 4.72 18.68 -4.00
N PHE A 256 3.45 18.44 -3.66
CA PHE A 256 2.51 19.53 -3.39
C PHE A 256 2.85 20.25 -2.08
N TYR A 257 3.38 19.54 -1.09
CA TYR A 257 3.81 20.10 0.19
C TYR A 257 5.13 19.51 0.66
N TYR A 258 5.88 20.30 1.44
CA TYR A 258 7.16 19.93 2.03
C TYR A 258 7.10 20.12 3.56
N PRO A 259 7.57 19.15 4.36
CA PRO A 259 7.78 19.38 5.78
C PRO A 259 8.92 20.38 6.00
N LYS A 260 8.97 20.97 7.20
CA LYS A 260 10.05 21.90 7.59
C LYS A 260 11.45 21.28 7.52
N ALA A 261 11.54 19.97 7.73
CA ALA A 261 12.77 19.21 7.64
C ALA A 261 12.47 17.85 7.00
N SER A 262 13.42 17.36 6.20
CA SER A 262 13.38 16.00 5.66
C SER A 262 13.43 14.97 6.78
N GLN A 263 12.80 13.82 6.58
CA GLN A 263 12.71 12.73 7.55
C GLN A 263 13.08 11.40 6.90
N GLN A 264 13.72 10.54 7.68
CA GLN A 264 14.01 9.14 7.36
C GLN A 264 12.94 8.22 7.96
N CYS A 265 12.97 6.93 7.59
CA CYS A 265 12.04 5.93 8.13
C CYS A 265 12.07 5.86 9.67
N ALA A 266 13.25 5.93 10.30
CA ALA A 266 13.39 5.88 11.77
C ALA A 266 12.79 7.09 12.49
N ASP A 267 12.67 8.26 11.86
CA ASP A 267 12.10 9.44 12.52
C ASP A 267 10.62 9.23 12.86
N CYS A 268 9.90 8.48 12.03
CA CYS A 268 8.48 8.14 12.23
C CYS A 268 8.28 6.75 12.85
N HIS A 269 9.05 5.75 12.40
CA HIS A 269 8.86 4.35 12.77
C HIS A 269 9.81 3.85 13.86
N MET A 270 10.76 4.68 14.30
CA MET A 270 11.56 4.41 15.50
C MET A 270 11.73 5.70 16.33
N PRO A 271 10.62 6.35 16.71
CA PRO A 271 10.68 7.64 17.38
C PRO A 271 11.44 7.53 18.70
N LEU A 272 12.02 8.63 19.15
CA LEU A 272 12.71 8.66 20.43
C LEU A 272 11.74 8.31 21.58
N ALA A 273 12.15 7.37 22.41
CA ALA A 273 11.43 6.92 23.59
C ALA A 273 12.34 6.98 24.81
N HIS A 274 11.76 7.32 25.96
CA HIS A 274 12.47 7.29 27.24
C HIS A 274 12.97 5.88 27.55
N SER A 275 14.19 5.78 28.06
CA SER A 275 14.76 4.51 28.49
C SER A 275 15.86 4.68 29.53
N ASN A 276 15.94 3.68 30.41
CA ASN A 276 17.00 3.48 31.40
C ASN A 276 18.08 2.49 30.92
N ASP A 277 18.01 2.01 29.68
CA ASP A 277 18.98 1.09 29.11
C ASP A 277 20.39 1.70 29.13
N PHE A 278 21.42 0.88 29.34
CA PHE A 278 22.80 1.38 29.46
C PHE A 278 23.26 2.18 28.22
N GLY A 279 22.75 1.82 27.04
CA GLY A 279 23.06 2.46 25.76
C GLY A 279 22.25 3.72 25.44
N ASN A 280 21.44 4.24 26.38
CA ASN A 280 20.64 5.45 26.13
C ASN A 280 21.53 6.69 25.89
N MET A 281 21.02 7.64 25.12
CA MET A 281 21.62 8.96 24.94
C MET A 281 20.67 10.00 25.55
N ASN A 282 21.12 10.69 26.59
CA ASN A 282 20.33 11.69 27.32
C ASN A 282 18.99 11.18 27.84
N GLY A 283 18.90 9.91 28.23
CA GLY A 283 17.67 9.26 28.71
C GLY A 283 16.74 8.75 27.60
N PHE A 284 17.19 8.73 26.34
CA PHE A 284 16.40 8.30 25.19
C PHE A 284 17.09 7.23 24.35
N VAL A 285 16.26 6.40 23.71
CA VAL A 285 16.63 5.43 22.68
C VAL A 285 15.67 5.54 21.51
N HIS A 286 16.05 5.05 20.34
CA HIS A 286 15.09 4.83 19.25
C HIS A 286 14.16 3.68 19.61
N SER A 287 12.84 3.92 19.52
CA SER A 287 11.83 2.93 19.89
C SER A 287 11.89 1.72 18.97
N HIS A 288 11.89 0.52 19.56
CA HIS A 288 11.81 -0.76 18.84
C HIS A 288 10.38 -1.32 18.84
N ARG A 289 9.37 -0.48 19.09
CA ARG A 289 7.96 -0.85 18.91
C ARG A 289 7.53 -0.85 17.45
N PHE A 290 8.28 -0.16 16.59
CA PHE A 290 8.00 0.01 15.16
C PHE A 290 6.54 0.42 14.89
N PRO A 291 6.07 1.56 15.43
CA PRO A 291 4.69 1.99 15.25
C PRO A 291 4.35 2.05 13.75
N GLY A 292 3.20 1.48 13.42
CA GLY A 292 2.66 1.39 12.07
C GLY A 292 1.19 1.03 12.17
N ALA A 293 0.50 0.89 11.05
CA ALA A 293 -0.94 0.65 11.03
C ALA A 293 -1.37 -0.79 11.42
N ASN A 294 -0.64 -1.50 12.29
CA ASN A 294 -0.95 -2.90 12.61
C ASN A 294 -1.77 -3.04 13.90
N THR A 295 -3.10 -2.98 13.78
CA THR A 295 -4.02 -3.27 14.90
C THR A 295 -4.29 -4.76 15.06
N ALA A 296 -4.10 -5.58 14.02
CA ALA A 296 -4.46 -6.99 14.04
C ALA A 296 -3.59 -7.84 14.99
N VAL A 297 -2.27 -7.68 14.93
CA VAL A 297 -1.33 -8.44 15.77
C VAL A 297 -1.54 -8.18 17.27
N PRO A 298 -1.59 -6.92 17.76
CA PRO A 298 -1.84 -6.67 19.18
C PRO A 298 -3.24 -7.12 19.61
N THR A 299 -4.26 -7.02 18.74
CA THR A 299 -5.60 -7.56 19.03
C THR A 299 -5.59 -9.08 19.22
N ALA A 300 -4.97 -9.82 18.29
CA ALA A 300 -4.88 -11.29 18.40
C ALA A 300 -4.06 -11.75 19.62
N ASN A 301 -3.11 -10.91 20.05
CA ASN A 301 -2.28 -11.15 21.22
C ASN A 301 -2.81 -10.50 22.51
N GLU A 302 -4.01 -9.90 22.50
CA GLU A 302 -4.59 -9.24 23.67
C GLU A 302 -3.63 -8.20 24.32
N ASP A 303 -2.77 -7.55 23.52
CA ASP A 303 -1.82 -6.52 23.94
C ASP A 303 -2.48 -5.14 23.83
N ALA A 304 -3.23 -4.78 24.87
CA ALA A 304 -3.98 -3.52 24.93
C ALA A 304 -3.07 -2.27 24.85
N ASP A 305 -1.86 -2.34 25.41
CA ASP A 305 -0.90 -1.24 25.41
C ASP A 305 -0.39 -0.97 23.99
N GLN A 306 0.04 -2.02 23.29
CA GLN A 306 0.50 -1.90 21.91
C GLN A 306 -0.66 -1.52 20.97
N LEU A 307 -1.86 -2.06 21.17
CA LEU A 307 -3.04 -1.66 20.40
C LEU A 307 -3.30 -0.16 20.58
N LYS A 308 -3.28 0.34 21.82
CA LYS A 308 -3.52 1.76 22.09
C LYS A 308 -2.44 2.65 21.48
N LEU A 309 -1.18 2.24 21.53
CA LEU A 309 -0.07 2.93 20.86
C LEU A 309 -0.27 3.00 19.35
N THR A 310 -0.70 1.90 18.72
CA THR A 310 -1.03 1.87 17.29
C THR A 310 -2.20 2.78 16.94
N GLU A 311 -3.29 2.77 17.73
CA GLU A 311 -4.42 3.68 17.51
C GLU A 311 -4.02 5.15 17.63
N ASN A 312 -3.21 5.48 18.64
CA ASN A 312 -2.71 6.83 18.83
C ASN A 312 -1.79 7.25 17.66
N PHE A 313 -0.97 6.33 17.14
CA PHE A 313 -0.17 6.58 15.95
C PHE A 313 -1.03 6.87 14.71
N LEU A 314 -2.12 6.12 14.51
CA LEU A 314 -3.06 6.36 13.42
C LEU A 314 -3.82 7.69 13.58
N LYS A 315 -4.18 8.08 14.80
CA LYS A 315 -4.98 9.27 15.09
C LYS A 315 -4.18 10.55 15.34
N ASN A 316 -2.85 10.55 15.13
CA ASN A 316 -1.99 11.69 15.45
C ASN A 316 -1.99 12.83 14.39
N GLY A 317 -3.05 12.91 13.58
CA GLY A 317 -3.18 13.86 12.48
C GLY A 317 -2.27 13.55 11.29
N ILE A 318 -1.93 12.27 11.05
CA ILE A 318 -1.28 11.83 9.81
C ILE A 318 -2.16 12.01 8.59
N LEU A 319 -3.49 11.99 8.76
CA LEU A 319 -4.49 12.26 7.74
C LEU A 319 -5.53 13.28 8.24
N SER A 320 -6.24 13.91 7.31
CA SER A 320 -7.46 14.67 7.59
C SER A 320 -8.58 14.32 6.61
N VAL A 321 -9.82 14.51 7.08
CA VAL A 321 -11.06 14.40 6.30
C VAL A 321 -11.75 15.77 6.37
N ASP A 322 -12.29 16.25 5.26
CA ASP A 322 -13.03 17.51 5.16
C ASP A 322 -14.26 17.33 4.27
N ILE A 323 -15.47 17.49 4.81
CA ILE A 323 -16.71 17.52 4.03
C ILE A 323 -16.77 18.92 3.39
N PHE A 324 -16.15 19.01 2.22
CA PHE A 324 -15.69 20.28 1.68
C PHE A 324 -16.76 21.03 0.88
N ALA A 325 -17.45 20.33 -0.03
CA ALA A 325 -18.35 20.97 -0.99
C ALA A 325 -19.66 20.22 -1.19
N ILE A 326 -20.68 20.95 -1.65
CA ILE A 326 -21.93 20.39 -2.14
C ILE A 326 -22.32 21.06 -3.46
N SER A 327 -22.85 20.31 -4.41
CA SER A 327 -23.41 20.84 -5.64
C SER A 327 -24.80 20.28 -5.91
N PRO A 328 -25.64 20.98 -6.68
CA PRO A 328 -26.82 20.38 -7.29
C PRO A 328 -26.40 19.16 -8.14
N GLU A 329 -27.33 18.22 -8.35
CA GLU A 329 -27.13 17.17 -9.33
C GLU A 329 -26.84 17.79 -10.71
N ALA A 330 -25.65 17.54 -11.24
CA ALA A 330 -25.30 17.95 -12.58
C ALA A 330 -26.16 17.17 -13.58
N VAL A 331 -26.71 17.85 -14.59
CA VAL A 331 -27.27 17.18 -15.77
C VAL A 331 -26.14 16.34 -16.36
N GLN A 332 -26.29 15.02 -16.39
CA GLN A 332 -25.28 14.11 -16.94
C GLN A 332 -24.85 14.60 -18.33
N ALA A 333 -23.68 15.24 -18.41
CA ALA A 333 -22.93 15.22 -19.64
C ALA A 333 -22.59 13.75 -19.85
N ASN A 334 -23.02 13.18 -20.99
CA ASN A 334 -22.57 11.87 -21.43
C ASN A 334 -21.05 11.95 -21.62
N ALA A 335 -20.30 11.81 -20.53
CA ALA A 335 -18.87 11.61 -20.59
C ALA A 335 -18.70 10.24 -21.24
N VAL A 336 -18.41 10.25 -22.54
CA VAL A 336 -17.89 9.07 -23.21
C VAL A 336 -16.52 8.84 -22.59
N ALA A 337 -16.49 8.05 -21.51
CA ALA A 337 -15.26 7.50 -20.99
C ALA A 337 -14.68 6.67 -22.13
N THR A 338 -13.67 7.22 -22.81
CA THR A 338 -12.97 6.48 -23.83
C THR A 338 -12.29 5.33 -23.09
N PRO A 339 -12.56 4.06 -23.44
CA PRO A 339 -11.98 2.94 -22.73
C PRO A 339 -10.47 3.00 -22.94
N GLN A 340 -9.75 3.46 -21.91
CA GLN A 340 -8.31 3.45 -21.94
C GLN A 340 -7.79 2.24 -21.17
N SER A 341 -6.83 1.55 -21.80
CA SER A 341 -5.98 0.56 -21.17
C SER A 341 -4.99 1.29 -20.26
N ASP A 342 -5.45 1.78 -19.11
CA ASP A 342 -4.52 2.30 -18.11
C ASP A 342 -3.77 1.12 -17.51
N ILE A 343 -2.45 1.13 -17.72
CA ILE A 343 -1.54 0.16 -17.13
C ILE A 343 -1.43 0.53 -15.65
N GLN A 344 -2.24 -0.11 -14.82
CA GLN A 344 -2.17 0.00 -13.38
C GLN A 344 -1.16 -1.05 -12.88
N THR A 345 0.02 -0.60 -12.46
CA THR A 345 0.91 -1.45 -11.65
C THR A 345 0.39 -1.46 -10.21
N THR A 346 0.67 -2.52 -9.46
CA THR A 346 0.12 -2.77 -8.12
C THR A 346 0.35 -1.63 -7.10
N PHE A 347 1.33 -0.75 -7.33
CA PHE A 347 1.74 0.32 -6.39
C PHE A 347 2.06 1.67 -7.03
N ALA A 348 1.73 1.88 -8.32
CA ALA A 348 1.85 3.15 -9.06
C ALA A 348 3.10 3.99 -8.68
N VAL A 349 4.31 3.60 -9.13
CA VAL A 349 5.55 4.29 -8.74
C VAL A 349 6.11 5.13 -9.91
N GLY A 350 6.49 6.39 -9.65
CA GLY A 350 7.10 7.26 -10.67
C GLY A 350 6.06 7.90 -11.62
N GLU A 351 6.40 8.09 -12.90
CA GLU A 351 5.43 8.56 -13.92
C GLU A 351 4.30 7.55 -14.19
N GLU A 352 4.41 6.30 -13.71
CA GLU A 352 3.25 5.37 -13.69
C GLU A 352 2.11 5.89 -12.79
N ALA A 353 2.42 6.76 -11.82
CA ALA A 353 1.43 7.51 -11.06
C ALA A 353 0.92 8.77 -11.80
N GLU A 354 1.62 9.24 -12.83
CA GLU A 354 1.10 10.22 -13.78
C GLU A 354 0.25 9.47 -14.81
N THR A 355 -0.87 8.92 -14.32
CA THR A 355 -1.87 8.24 -15.15
C THR A 355 -2.16 9.12 -16.37
N LYS A 356 -2.03 8.57 -17.58
CA LYS A 356 -2.51 9.22 -18.81
C LYS A 356 -4.03 9.20 -18.80
N ILE A 357 -4.68 9.85 -17.86
CA ILE A 357 -6.15 9.86 -17.79
C ILE A 357 -6.61 10.61 -19.04
N ALA A 358 -7.43 9.95 -19.86
CA ALA A 358 -8.13 10.63 -20.94
C ALA A 358 -8.89 11.80 -20.32
N SER A 359 -8.57 13.02 -20.75
CA SER A 359 -9.21 14.24 -20.25
C SER A 359 -10.73 14.08 -20.33
N ALA A 360 -11.39 13.99 -19.17
CA ALA A 360 -12.83 14.18 -19.13
C ALA A 360 -13.06 15.67 -19.38
N THR A 361 -13.53 16.03 -20.57
CA THR A 361 -14.01 17.39 -20.87
C THR A 361 -15.37 17.58 -20.20
N THR A 362 -15.38 17.64 -18.87
CA THR A 362 -16.53 18.04 -18.08
C THR A 362 -16.34 19.49 -17.67
N GLU A 363 -17.31 20.35 -17.95
CA GLU A 363 -17.32 21.68 -17.36
C GLU A 363 -17.33 21.55 -15.83
N ALA A 364 -16.58 22.43 -15.15
CA ALA A 364 -16.52 22.41 -13.69
C ALA A 364 -17.91 22.71 -13.10
N SER A 365 -18.48 21.74 -12.37
CA SER A 365 -19.77 21.91 -11.71
C SER A 365 -19.72 23.07 -10.71
N PRO A 366 -20.68 24.00 -10.72
CA PRO A 366 -20.79 25.02 -9.69
C PRO A 366 -21.02 24.40 -8.31
N ILE A 367 -20.18 24.76 -7.33
CA ILE A 367 -20.23 24.20 -5.97
C ILE A 367 -20.53 25.26 -4.91
N SER A 368 -21.02 24.81 -3.76
CA SER A 368 -21.01 25.58 -2.52
C SER A 368 -19.91 25.07 -1.59
N ALA A 369 -18.95 25.93 -1.23
CA ALA A 369 -17.77 25.54 -0.43
C ALA A 369 -17.05 26.76 0.20
N PRO A 370 -16.30 26.58 1.31
CA PRO A 370 -16.32 25.37 2.16
C PRO A 370 -17.62 25.29 2.97
N LEU A 371 -18.17 24.08 3.16
CA LEU A 371 -19.54 23.90 3.69
C LEU A 371 -19.76 24.49 5.09
N ASP A 372 -18.77 24.37 5.98
CA ASP A 372 -18.82 24.92 7.33
C ASP A 372 -18.86 26.46 7.35
N ARG A 373 -18.45 27.11 6.24
CA ARG A 373 -18.51 28.57 6.06
C ARG A 373 -19.81 29.03 5.42
N VAL A 374 -20.18 28.40 4.31
CA VAL A 374 -21.24 28.91 3.44
C VAL A 374 -22.65 28.50 3.89
N GLN A 375 -22.75 27.35 4.59
CA GLN A 375 -23.97 26.81 5.21
C GLN A 375 -25.20 26.87 4.29
N PRO A 376 -25.16 26.21 3.10
CA PRO A 376 -26.27 26.22 2.17
C PRO A 376 -27.52 25.55 2.78
N VAL A 377 -28.69 25.95 2.28
CA VAL A 377 -29.97 25.32 2.64
C VAL A 377 -30.29 24.25 1.59
N LEU A 378 -30.44 23.01 2.05
CA LEU A 378 -30.87 21.88 1.22
C LEU A 378 -32.38 21.91 1.02
N ARG A 379 -32.86 21.40 -0.10
CA ARG A 379 -34.29 21.32 -0.40
C ARG A 379 -34.75 19.86 -0.39
N ARG A 380 -35.90 19.61 0.24
CA ARG A 380 -36.53 18.28 0.22
C ARG A 380 -36.90 17.90 -1.22
N GLY A 381 -36.65 16.64 -1.58
CA GLY A 381 -36.85 16.12 -2.93
C GLY A 381 -35.66 16.29 -3.87
N ASP A 382 -34.70 17.16 -3.56
CA ASP A 382 -33.52 17.35 -4.40
C ASP A 382 -32.52 16.21 -4.24
N THR A 383 -31.74 15.97 -5.30
CA THR A 383 -30.52 15.18 -5.26
C THR A 383 -29.32 16.14 -5.32
N VAL A 384 -28.33 15.89 -4.47
CA VAL A 384 -27.13 16.70 -4.34
C VAL A 384 -25.89 15.80 -4.40
N ARG A 385 -24.77 16.35 -4.87
CA ARG A 385 -23.45 15.72 -4.77
C ARG A 385 -22.70 16.32 -3.59
N VAL A 386 -22.20 15.48 -2.69
CA VAL A 386 -21.35 15.88 -1.56
C VAL A 386 -19.92 15.44 -1.87
N ASP A 387 -18.98 16.37 -1.81
CA ASP A 387 -17.56 16.08 -2.04
C ASP A 387 -16.82 16.08 -0.69
N VAL A 388 -16.12 14.97 -0.40
CA VAL A 388 -15.33 14.78 0.82
C VAL A 388 -13.86 14.64 0.44
N VAL A 389 -13.00 15.47 1.03
CA VAL A 389 -11.56 15.49 0.76
C VAL A 389 -10.80 14.70 1.83
N VAL A 390 -9.93 13.78 1.40
CA VAL A 390 -9.02 13.03 2.28
C VAL A 390 -7.58 13.44 1.98
N ARG A 391 -6.80 13.78 3.01
CA ARG A 391 -5.47 14.42 2.84
C ARG A 391 -4.37 13.77 3.69
N THR A 392 -3.23 13.41 3.07
CA THR A 392 -2.04 12.79 3.73
C THR A 392 -1.01 13.81 4.29
N LYS A 393 -1.06 14.13 5.58
CA LYS A 393 -0.26 15.23 6.14
C LYS A 393 1.16 14.87 6.58
N LYS A 394 1.33 13.72 7.26
CA LYS A 394 2.59 13.31 7.90
C LYS A 394 3.03 11.91 7.45
N ILE A 395 2.93 11.65 6.15
CA ILE A 395 3.22 10.34 5.57
C ILE A 395 4.23 10.54 4.43
N GLY A 396 5.31 9.77 4.44
CA GLY A 396 6.37 9.83 3.43
C GLY A 396 6.16 8.91 2.24
N HIS A 397 5.24 7.96 2.32
CA HIS A 397 4.90 6.99 1.26
C HIS A 397 3.39 7.03 0.92
N PHE A 398 2.92 6.19 0.00
CA PHE A 398 1.50 6.12 -0.30
C PHE A 398 0.66 5.74 0.92
N PHE A 399 -0.56 6.26 0.99
CA PHE A 399 -1.56 5.85 1.94
C PHE A 399 -2.72 5.10 1.25
N PRO A 400 -3.15 3.94 1.79
CA PRO A 400 -2.41 3.12 2.75
C PRO A 400 -1.07 2.64 2.16
N GLY A 401 -0.11 2.30 3.03
CA GLY A 401 1.18 1.72 2.64
C GLY A 401 1.26 0.23 3.01
N GLY A 402 2.24 -0.48 2.47
CA GLY A 402 2.52 -1.89 2.70
C GLY A 402 1.72 -2.79 1.77
N THR A 403 1.15 -3.85 2.31
CA THR A 403 0.39 -4.85 1.57
C THR A 403 -1.07 -4.44 1.35
N VAL A 404 -1.27 -3.38 0.56
CA VAL A 404 -2.56 -2.69 0.32
C VAL A 404 -3.65 -3.54 -0.34
N ASP A 405 -3.33 -4.77 -0.71
CA ASP A 405 -4.26 -5.79 -1.20
C ASP A 405 -5.01 -6.55 -0.09
N ALA A 406 -4.59 -6.43 1.17
CA ALA A 406 -5.19 -7.18 2.28
C ALA A 406 -5.94 -6.36 3.34
N TYR A 407 -6.06 -5.05 3.19
CA TYR A 407 -6.63 -4.19 4.24
C TYR A 407 -8.04 -3.73 3.86
N ASP A 408 -8.89 -3.50 4.86
CA ASP A 408 -10.09 -2.69 4.65
C ASP A 408 -9.77 -1.26 5.06
N THR A 409 -9.57 -0.38 4.09
CA THR A 409 -9.44 1.07 4.30
C THR A 409 -10.47 1.76 3.41
N TRP A 410 -11.39 2.51 3.99
CA TRP A 410 -12.49 3.11 3.24
C TRP A 410 -12.93 4.44 3.84
N LEU A 411 -13.57 5.26 3.02
CA LEU A 411 -14.23 6.48 3.47
C LEU A 411 -15.72 6.20 3.69
N GLU A 412 -16.16 6.30 4.94
CA GLU A 412 -17.58 6.24 5.32
C GLU A 412 -18.18 7.65 5.27
N LEU A 413 -19.35 7.79 4.66
CA LEU A 413 -20.21 8.98 4.80
C LEU A 413 -21.59 8.56 5.26
N LYS A 414 -22.03 9.12 6.39
CA LYS A 414 -23.36 8.91 6.95
C LYS A 414 -24.07 10.24 7.13
N ALA A 415 -25.32 10.33 6.67
CA ALA A 415 -26.18 11.48 6.89
C ALA A 415 -27.37 11.10 7.77
N THR A 416 -27.58 11.86 8.84
CA THR A 416 -28.71 11.71 9.76
C THR A 416 -29.44 13.03 9.94
N ASP A 417 -30.76 13.02 9.92
CA ASP A 417 -31.55 14.21 10.18
C ASP A 417 -31.76 14.47 11.70
N ASP A 418 -32.32 15.63 12.03
CA ASP A 418 -32.66 16.01 13.41
C ASP A 418 -33.80 15.20 14.04
N LYS A 419 -34.43 14.27 13.30
CA LYS A 419 -35.38 13.27 13.82
C LYS A 419 -34.68 11.92 14.13
N GLY A 420 -33.38 11.83 13.93
CA GLY A 420 -32.59 10.60 14.06
C GLY A 420 -32.86 9.59 12.94
N GLN A 421 -33.37 10.02 11.79
CA GLN A 421 -33.48 9.19 10.60
C GLN A 421 -32.15 9.21 9.82
N THR A 422 -31.57 8.04 9.55
CA THR A 422 -30.51 7.92 8.55
C THR A 422 -31.12 8.14 7.17
N ILE A 423 -30.58 9.07 6.40
CA ILE A 423 -31.03 9.39 5.04
C ILE A 423 -30.03 8.97 3.96
N PHE A 424 -28.76 8.80 4.34
CA PHE A 424 -27.68 8.34 3.47
C PHE A 424 -26.66 7.56 4.30
N TRP A 425 -26.14 6.46 3.75
CA TRP A 425 -25.01 5.74 4.34
C TRP A 425 -24.22 5.00 3.26
N SER A 426 -22.98 5.39 3.02
CA SER A 426 -21.99 4.63 2.25
C SER A 426 -20.82 4.28 3.18
N GLY A 427 -20.24 3.08 3.03
CA GLY A 427 -19.23 2.55 3.94
C GLY A 427 -19.79 1.86 5.19
N MET A 428 -21.06 1.44 5.16
CA MET A 428 -21.68 0.68 6.25
C MET A 428 -20.97 -0.67 6.43
N VAL A 429 -20.75 -1.03 7.71
CA VAL A 429 -20.19 -2.33 8.08
C VAL A 429 -21.29 -3.20 8.66
N GLU A 430 -21.40 -4.43 8.15
CA GLU A 430 -22.37 -5.42 8.62
C GLU A 430 -22.08 -5.86 10.08
N ASP A 431 -23.00 -6.64 10.66
CA ASP A 431 -22.90 -7.19 12.02
C ASP A 431 -22.55 -6.14 13.10
N ASN A 432 -23.14 -4.95 12.98
CA ASN A 432 -22.90 -3.81 13.88
C ASN A 432 -21.41 -3.43 13.97
N GLY A 433 -20.70 -3.38 12.84
CA GLY A 433 -19.30 -2.96 12.80
C GLY A 433 -18.28 -4.10 12.77
N LYS A 434 -18.73 -5.36 12.76
CA LYS A 434 -17.87 -6.55 12.88
C LYS A 434 -17.79 -7.38 11.61
N GLY A 435 -18.68 -7.14 10.67
CA GLY A 435 -18.80 -7.87 9.41
C GLY A 435 -17.95 -7.29 8.28
N PRO A 436 -18.21 -7.72 7.03
CA PRO A 436 -17.67 -7.07 5.84
C PRO A 436 -18.18 -5.62 5.72
N VAL A 437 -17.39 -4.81 5.00
CA VAL A 437 -17.81 -3.48 4.55
C VAL A 437 -18.66 -3.67 3.29
N GLU A 438 -19.71 -2.88 3.14
CA GLU A 438 -20.57 -2.91 1.96
C GLU A 438 -19.76 -2.68 0.65
N PRO A 439 -20.03 -3.40 -0.45
CA PRO A 439 -19.17 -3.38 -1.64
C PRO A 439 -19.10 -2.03 -2.38
N GLY A 440 -20.11 -1.16 -2.25
CA GLY A 440 -20.21 0.14 -2.90
C GLY A 440 -19.49 1.27 -2.16
N ALA A 441 -18.78 0.97 -1.07
CA ALA A 441 -17.99 1.94 -0.33
C ALA A 441 -16.77 2.42 -1.13
N HIS A 442 -16.28 3.63 -0.83
CA HIS A 442 -15.03 4.11 -1.40
C HIS A 442 -13.82 3.46 -0.74
N PHE A 443 -13.12 2.56 -1.43
CA PHE A 443 -11.99 1.80 -0.89
C PHE A 443 -10.62 2.34 -1.33
N TYR A 444 -9.74 2.59 -0.36
CA TYR A 444 -8.32 2.81 -0.60
C TYR A 444 -7.55 1.48 -0.58
N ARG A 445 -7.41 0.82 -1.74
CA ARG A 445 -6.73 -0.49 -1.89
C ARG A 445 -6.17 -0.71 -3.29
N SER A 446 -5.38 -1.78 -3.45
CA SER A 446 -5.13 -2.40 -4.76
C SER A 446 -5.96 -3.67 -4.86
N LEU A 447 -6.94 -3.67 -5.77
CA LEU A 447 -7.73 -4.87 -6.05
C LEU A 447 -7.05 -5.71 -7.13
N GLN A 448 -6.50 -6.85 -6.73
CA GLN A 448 -5.77 -7.78 -7.59
C GLN A 448 -6.59 -9.05 -7.84
N ILE A 449 -6.42 -9.63 -9.03
CA ILE A 449 -7.07 -10.88 -9.43
C ILE A 449 -6.07 -11.88 -10.01
N ASP A 450 -6.42 -13.16 -9.91
CA ASP A 450 -5.67 -14.28 -10.48
C ASP A 450 -6.02 -14.55 -11.98
N GLU A 451 -5.46 -15.60 -12.59
CA GLU A 451 -5.68 -15.91 -14.03
C GLU A 451 -7.12 -16.29 -14.36
N HIS A 452 -7.91 -16.69 -13.37
CA HIS A 452 -9.33 -17.01 -13.52
C HIS A 452 -10.24 -15.84 -13.10
N GLY A 453 -9.66 -14.73 -12.67
CA GLY A 453 -10.39 -13.54 -12.22
C GLY A 453 -10.85 -13.61 -10.77
N ASN A 454 -10.35 -14.54 -9.96
CA ASN A 454 -10.68 -14.56 -8.53
C ASN A 454 -9.90 -13.45 -7.79
N PRO A 455 -10.52 -12.73 -6.84
CA PRO A 455 -9.80 -11.79 -5.99
C PRO A 455 -8.68 -12.43 -5.18
N ILE A 456 -7.56 -11.72 -5.04
CA ILE A 456 -6.45 -12.09 -4.16
C ILE A 456 -6.80 -11.74 -2.70
N ASN A 457 -7.63 -12.57 -2.06
CA ASN A 457 -8.14 -12.37 -0.70
C ASN A 457 -7.60 -13.36 0.34
N LYS A 458 -6.86 -14.39 -0.10
CA LYS A 458 -6.21 -15.42 0.74
C LYS A 458 -4.76 -15.07 1.10
N ARG A 459 -4.35 -13.82 0.86
CA ARG A 459 -2.95 -13.34 0.93
C ARG A 459 -2.02 -14.08 -0.06
N ASN A 460 -2.58 -14.48 -1.19
CA ASN A 460 -1.93 -15.28 -2.24
C ASN A 460 -1.32 -14.45 -3.36
N ALA A 461 -0.45 -13.50 -3.02
CA ALA A 461 0.15 -12.56 -3.97
C ALA A 461 0.92 -13.23 -5.14
N TRP A 462 1.40 -14.46 -4.97
CA TRP A 462 2.06 -15.22 -6.06
C TRP A 462 1.09 -15.63 -7.18
N SER A 463 -0.22 -15.62 -6.91
CA SER A 463 -1.26 -15.91 -7.90
C SER A 463 -1.70 -14.67 -8.68
N THR A 464 -1.24 -13.47 -8.31
CA THR A 464 -1.63 -12.24 -9.01
C THR A 464 -1.29 -12.32 -10.49
N ARG A 465 -2.24 -11.90 -11.33
CA ARG A 465 -2.07 -11.76 -12.78
C ARG A 465 -2.43 -10.38 -13.27
N SER A 466 -3.47 -9.79 -12.70
CA SER A 466 -3.96 -8.49 -13.14
C SER A 466 -4.44 -7.64 -11.96
N VAL A 467 -4.58 -6.35 -12.21
CA VAL A 467 -5.03 -5.35 -11.24
C VAL A 467 -6.29 -4.69 -11.79
N VAL A 468 -7.39 -4.78 -11.03
CA VAL A 468 -8.68 -4.19 -11.41
C VAL A 468 -8.62 -2.66 -11.27
N TYR A 469 -8.13 -2.19 -10.11
CA TYR A 469 -7.84 -0.77 -9.85
C TYR A 469 -6.82 -0.62 -8.70
N VAL A 470 -6.21 0.56 -8.62
CA VAL A 470 -5.39 1.00 -7.49
C VAL A 470 -5.89 2.36 -7.01
N ARG A 471 -6.19 2.46 -5.71
CA ARG A 471 -6.68 3.68 -5.05
C ARG A 471 -5.82 3.98 -3.83
N LEU A 472 -4.79 4.79 -4.02
CA LEU A 472 -3.84 5.20 -2.99
C LEU A 472 -3.60 6.71 -3.07
N ILE A 473 -3.34 7.35 -1.93
CA ILE A 473 -3.08 8.78 -1.86
C ILE A 473 -1.57 9.03 -1.70
N PRO A 474 -0.91 9.78 -2.61
CA PRO A 474 0.50 10.14 -2.50
C PRO A 474 0.88 10.87 -1.21
N PRO A 475 2.17 10.85 -0.83
CA PRO A 475 2.71 11.71 0.22
C PRO A 475 2.39 13.17 -0.07
N GLY A 476 1.81 13.87 0.90
CA GLY A 476 1.51 15.28 0.68
C GLY A 476 0.44 15.52 -0.41
N ALA A 477 -0.41 14.55 -0.76
CA ALA A 477 -1.51 14.72 -1.70
C ALA A 477 -2.89 14.50 -1.07
N ALA A 478 -3.94 14.73 -1.86
CA ALA A 478 -5.33 14.57 -1.46
C ALA A 478 -6.08 13.70 -2.47
N ASP A 479 -7.23 13.20 -2.05
CA ASP A 479 -8.26 12.60 -2.89
C ASP A 479 -9.60 13.26 -2.60
N THR A 480 -10.52 13.29 -3.57
CA THR A 480 -11.84 13.94 -3.48
C THR A 480 -12.93 12.94 -3.83
N VAL A 481 -13.64 12.44 -2.83
CA VAL A 481 -14.67 11.41 -3.02
C VAL A 481 -16.04 12.05 -3.19
N HIS A 482 -16.78 11.62 -4.21
CA HIS A 482 -18.09 12.17 -4.54
C HIS A 482 -19.21 11.24 -4.09
N TYR A 483 -20.20 11.78 -3.37
CA TYR A 483 -21.37 11.03 -2.90
C TYR A 483 -22.66 11.65 -3.46
N ARG A 484 -23.49 10.83 -4.13
CA ARG A 484 -24.81 11.26 -4.62
C ARG A 484 -25.87 10.97 -3.57
N MET A 485 -26.39 12.03 -2.95
CA MET A 485 -27.36 11.94 -1.87
C MET A 485 -28.71 12.53 -2.29
N HIS A 486 -29.78 11.75 -2.14
CA HIS A 486 -31.16 12.22 -2.28
C HIS A 486 -31.71 12.71 -0.94
N ILE A 487 -32.33 13.89 -0.90
CA ILE A 487 -32.94 14.47 0.30
C ILE A 487 -34.41 14.03 0.40
N PRO A 488 -34.80 13.16 1.35
CA PRO A 488 -36.16 12.65 1.41
C PRO A 488 -37.21 13.74 1.71
N GLU A 489 -38.43 13.58 1.18
CA GLU A 489 -39.57 14.46 1.47
C GLU A 489 -39.91 14.54 2.97
N ASN A 490 -39.69 13.45 3.69
CA ASN A 490 -39.96 13.38 5.12
C ASN A 490 -38.76 13.82 6.00
N ALA A 491 -37.66 14.30 5.40
CA ALA A 491 -36.48 14.73 6.14
C ALA A 491 -36.82 15.80 7.18
N GLY A 492 -36.09 15.76 8.29
CA GLY A 492 -36.03 16.79 9.31
C GLY A 492 -35.62 18.18 8.81
N ASN A 493 -35.49 19.14 9.71
CA ASN A 493 -35.12 20.52 9.36
C ASN A 493 -33.61 20.74 9.30
N LYS A 494 -32.84 19.75 9.74
CA LYS A 494 -31.39 19.72 9.66
C LYS A 494 -30.93 18.34 9.26
N ILE A 495 -29.82 18.28 8.52
CA ILE A 495 -29.10 17.06 8.18
C ILE A 495 -27.67 17.22 8.66
N THR A 496 -27.21 16.28 9.48
CA THR A 496 -25.81 16.15 9.88
C THR A 496 -25.13 15.12 9.00
N LEU A 497 -24.10 15.55 8.28
CA LEU A 497 -23.18 14.71 7.51
C LEU A 497 -21.99 14.39 8.39
N HIS A 498 -21.66 13.11 8.54
CA HIS A 498 -20.50 12.64 9.29
C HIS A 498 -19.66 11.74 8.37
N ALA A 499 -18.43 12.18 8.08
CA ALA A 499 -17.47 11.46 7.26
C ALA A 499 -16.34 10.92 8.12
N ARG A 500 -15.96 9.65 7.92
CA ARG A 500 -14.91 8.96 8.68
C ARG A 500 -14.00 8.19 7.74
N LEU A 501 -12.70 8.44 7.81
CA LEU A 501 -11.70 7.57 7.17
C LEU A 501 -11.44 6.37 8.09
N CYS A 502 -11.99 5.22 7.71
CA CYS A 502 -11.97 3.99 8.48
C CYS A 502 -10.82 3.08 8.05
N TYR A 503 -10.21 2.40 9.01
CA TYR A 503 -9.11 1.47 8.79
C TYR A 503 -9.26 0.20 9.63
N ARG A 504 -9.11 -0.95 8.98
CA ARG A 504 -9.00 -2.28 9.58
C ARG A 504 -7.85 -3.04 8.90
N LYS A 505 -6.85 -3.41 9.70
CA LYS A 505 -5.55 -3.95 9.22
C LYS A 505 -5.67 -5.17 8.33
N PHE A 506 -6.65 -6.05 8.52
CA PHE A 506 -6.88 -7.15 7.59
C PHE A 506 -8.35 -7.20 7.21
N ALA A 507 -8.60 -7.39 5.92
CA ALA A 507 -9.94 -7.51 5.39
C ALA A 507 -10.71 -8.58 6.16
N TRP A 508 -12.00 -8.34 6.41
CA TRP A 508 -12.81 -9.26 7.20
C TRP A 508 -12.70 -10.70 6.68
N TRP A 509 -12.86 -10.89 5.37
CA TRP A 509 -12.78 -12.20 4.72
C TRP A 509 -11.43 -12.87 4.94
N ASN A 510 -10.33 -12.12 4.80
CA ASN A 510 -8.98 -12.65 5.02
C ASN A 510 -8.77 -13.10 6.47
N THR A 511 -9.33 -12.36 7.43
CA THR A 511 -9.28 -12.75 8.85
C THR A 511 -10.07 -14.03 9.11
N GLN A 512 -11.26 -14.17 8.52
CA GLN A 512 -12.02 -15.43 8.63
C GLN A 512 -11.26 -16.62 8.02
N PHE A 513 -10.68 -16.42 6.83
CA PHE A 513 -9.86 -17.43 6.16
C PHE A 513 -8.61 -17.80 6.98
N ALA A 514 -7.91 -16.82 7.54
CA ALA A 514 -6.69 -17.01 8.32
C ALA A 514 -6.91 -17.93 9.52
N PHE A 515 -8.04 -17.81 10.20
CA PHE A 515 -8.32 -18.56 11.43
C PHE A 515 -9.15 -19.84 11.18
N ALA A 516 -10.18 -19.80 10.34
CA ALA A 516 -11.13 -20.90 10.19
C ALA A 516 -11.36 -21.35 8.74
N GLY A 517 -10.59 -20.84 7.77
CA GLY A 517 -10.77 -21.15 6.36
C GLY A 517 -10.45 -22.59 5.99
N VAL A 518 -11.45 -23.32 5.49
CA VAL A 518 -11.35 -24.66 4.89
C VAL A 518 -12.12 -24.74 3.57
N PRO A 519 -11.67 -25.52 2.57
CA PRO A 519 -12.43 -25.78 1.36
C PRO A 519 -13.81 -26.40 1.63
N ALA A 520 -14.86 -25.93 0.94
CA ALA A 520 -16.24 -26.37 1.12
C ALA A 520 -16.49 -27.81 0.62
N ASP A 521 -15.70 -28.26 -0.35
CA ASP A 521 -15.78 -29.59 -0.98
C ASP A 521 -15.37 -30.74 -0.05
N LEU A 522 -14.68 -30.44 1.06
CA LEU A 522 -14.38 -31.41 2.11
C LEU A 522 -15.60 -31.78 2.97
N ASN A 523 -16.73 -31.06 2.84
CA ASN A 523 -17.93 -31.28 3.67
C ASN A 523 -19.32 -31.16 2.96
N HIS A 524 -19.45 -30.90 1.65
CA HIS A 524 -20.78 -30.88 1.00
C HIS A 524 -20.82 -31.24 -0.49
N LYS A 525 -21.94 -31.84 -0.93
CA LYS A 525 -22.30 -32.08 -2.35
C LYS A 525 -22.82 -30.77 -2.95
N TYR A 526 -22.32 -30.40 -4.14
CA TYR A 526 -22.76 -29.22 -4.88
C TYR A 526 -24.27 -29.28 -5.20
N GLU A 527 -25.04 -28.28 -4.78
CA GLU A 527 -26.39 -28.04 -5.30
C GLU A 527 -26.33 -27.14 -6.52
N SER A 528 -27.21 -27.39 -7.50
CA SER A 528 -27.25 -26.72 -8.80
C SER A 528 -27.76 -25.28 -8.67
N GLY A 529 -26.89 -24.30 -8.93
CA GLY A 529 -27.22 -22.87 -8.91
C GLY A 529 -26.03 -21.93 -8.69
N ASP A 530 -24.84 -22.50 -8.50
CA ASP A 530 -23.74 -21.84 -7.82
C ASP A 530 -22.56 -21.43 -8.74
N THR A 531 -22.89 -21.00 -9.97
CA THR A 531 -21.94 -20.75 -11.06
C THR A 531 -21.85 -19.27 -11.41
N ALA A 532 -20.96 -18.55 -10.73
CA ALA A 532 -20.65 -17.15 -11.04
C ALA A 532 -19.51 -16.98 -12.08
N VAL A 533 -19.24 -18.00 -12.89
CA VAL A 533 -18.35 -17.88 -14.05
C VAL A 533 -19.17 -18.04 -15.33
N PRO A 534 -19.45 -16.95 -16.07
CA PRO A 534 -20.05 -17.05 -17.40
C PRO A 534 -19.20 -17.97 -18.29
N GLY A 535 -19.75 -19.12 -18.68
CA GLY A 535 -19.09 -20.09 -19.57
C GLY A 535 -18.54 -21.37 -18.93
N ARG A 536 -18.67 -21.59 -17.61
CA ARG A 536 -18.26 -22.84 -16.94
C ARG A 536 -19.29 -23.32 -15.89
N ALA A 537 -20.53 -23.53 -16.29
CA ALA A 537 -21.59 -23.96 -15.37
C ALA A 537 -21.43 -25.38 -14.79
N ASP A 538 -20.58 -26.23 -15.39
CA ASP A 538 -20.50 -27.66 -15.06
C ASP A 538 -19.09 -28.16 -14.65
N ALA A 539 -18.13 -27.25 -14.42
CA ALA A 539 -16.77 -27.64 -14.04
C ALA A 539 -16.63 -27.81 -12.51
N LYS A 540 -16.02 -28.92 -12.06
CA LYS A 540 -15.54 -29.05 -10.68
C LYS A 540 -14.60 -27.87 -10.37
N PRO A 541 -14.56 -27.33 -9.14
CA PRO A 541 -13.61 -26.29 -8.80
C PRO A 541 -12.19 -26.73 -9.14
N ASP A 542 -11.55 -25.93 -9.98
CA ASP A 542 -10.23 -26.17 -10.51
C ASP A 542 -9.19 -25.39 -9.69
N GLN A 543 -7.96 -25.89 -9.66
CA GLN A 543 -6.91 -25.26 -8.89
C GLN A 543 -5.55 -25.44 -9.58
N GLY A 544 -4.80 -24.35 -9.75
CA GLY A 544 -3.48 -24.34 -10.37
C GLY A 544 -2.44 -23.63 -9.51
N PRO A 545 -1.18 -23.54 -9.97
CA PRO A 545 -0.18 -22.69 -9.32
C PRO A 545 -0.56 -21.20 -9.36
N GLY A 546 -1.35 -20.79 -10.36
CA GLY A 546 -1.78 -19.41 -10.59
C GLY A 546 -3.19 -19.07 -10.13
N TYR A 547 -4.02 -20.02 -9.67
CA TYR A 547 -5.42 -19.78 -9.28
C TYR A 547 -5.95 -20.85 -8.32
N ASP A 548 -7.07 -20.54 -7.66
CA ASP A 548 -7.80 -21.49 -6.81
C ASP A 548 -9.29 -21.13 -6.75
N ASP A 549 -10.09 -21.86 -7.54
CA ASP A 549 -11.53 -21.64 -7.71
C ASP A 549 -12.37 -22.31 -6.59
N ARG A 550 -11.72 -22.98 -5.63
CA ARG A 550 -12.44 -23.64 -4.53
C ARG A 550 -13.14 -22.61 -3.67
N LYS A 551 -14.38 -22.93 -3.30
CA LYS A 551 -15.13 -22.17 -2.29
C LYS A 551 -14.58 -22.49 -0.91
N TYR A 552 -14.49 -21.47 -0.08
CA TYR A 552 -14.04 -21.58 1.30
C TYR A 552 -15.19 -21.30 2.26
N VAL A 553 -15.29 -22.12 3.30
CA VAL A 553 -16.15 -21.89 4.45
C VAL A 553 -15.29 -21.65 5.69
N PHE A 554 -15.84 -20.97 6.69
CA PHE A 554 -15.12 -20.55 7.89
C PHE A 554 -15.50 -21.42 9.10
N THR A 555 -15.49 -22.74 8.90
CA THR A 555 -15.88 -23.74 9.92
C THR A 555 -14.70 -24.56 10.44
N GLY A 556 -13.48 -24.22 10.03
CA GLY A 556 -12.26 -24.88 10.50
C GLY A 556 -12.06 -24.75 12.01
N SER A 557 -11.51 -25.78 12.63
CA SER A 557 -11.18 -25.76 14.06
C SER A 557 -10.14 -24.70 14.37
N LEU A 558 -10.34 -23.99 15.47
CA LEU A 558 -9.36 -23.03 16.01
C LEU A 558 -8.33 -23.69 16.95
N ASN A 559 -8.34 -25.01 17.08
CA ASN A 559 -7.34 -25.72 17.86
C ASN A 559 -5.99 -25.72 17.13
N GLY A 560 -4.94 -25.23 17.80
CA GLY A 560 -3.58 -25.22 17.25
C GLY A 560 -3.32 -24.13 16.19
N VAL A 561 -4.26 -23.19 15.99
CA VAL A 561 -3.96 -21.90 15.36
C VAL A 561 -3.38 -20.94 16.40
N SER A 562 -2.67 -19.90 15.97
CA SER A 562 -2.04 -18.92 16.87
C SER A 562 -3.07 -17.93 17.47
N ALA A 563 -4.19 -18.45 17.99
CA ALA A 563 -5.24 -17.73 18.71
C ALA A 563 -5.11 -17.99 20.22
N ARG A 564 -5.26 -16.95 21.05
CA ARG A 564 -5.26 -17.10 22.51
C ARG A 564 -6.54 -17.71 23.07
N GLN A 565 -7.64 -17.59 22.34
CA GLN A 565 -8.96 -18.10 22.68
C GLN A 565 -9.55 -18.86 21.48
N GLU A 566 -10.52 -19.73 21.71
CA GLU A 566 -11.27 -20.44 20.65
C GLU A 566 -12.29 -19.49 19.97
N LYS A 567 -11.80 -18.33 19.52
CA LYS A 567 -12.57 -17.30 18.83
C LYS A 567 -11.71 -16.57 17.81
N ILE A 568 -12.27 -16.31 16.64
CA ILE A 568 -11.64 -15.44 15.62
C ILE A 568 -11.54 -14.02 16.18
N PRO A 569 -10.36 -13.37 16.12
CA PRO A 569 -10.19 -12.03 16.66
C PRO A 569 -11.05 -11.01 15.90
N ASP A 570 -11.72 -10.15 16.66
CA ASP A 570 -12.47 -9.01 16.15
C ASP A 570 -11.51 -7.83 15.94
N VAL A 571 -10.90 -7.76 14.75
CA VAL A 571 -9.92 -6.72 14.42
C VAL A 571 -10.63 -5.37 14.38
N PRO A 572 -10.20 -4.38 15.18
CA PRO A 572 -10.94 -3.14 15.34
C PRO A 572 -10.91 -2.29 14.07
N VAL A 573 -12.04 -1.61 13.83
CA VAL A 573 -12.14 -0.50 12.88
C VAL A 573 -11.75 0.79 13.58
N VAL A 574 -10.67 1.41 13.11
CA VAL A 574 -10.16 2.68 13.63
C VAL A 574 -10.60 3.80 12.68
N ALA A 575 -11.36 4.78 13.18
CA ALA A 575 -11.54 6.05 12.49
C ALA A 575 -10.25 6.87 12.64
N ILE A 576 -9.48 6.97 11.57
CA ILE A 576 -8.19 7.66 11.53
C ILE A 576 -8.39 9.18 11.64
N ALA A 577 -9.36 9.69 10.88
CA ALA A 577 -9.77 11.07 10.83
C ALA A 577 -11.27 11.14 10.52
N GLU A 578 -11.92 12.20 10.97
CA GLU A 578 -13.35 12.41 10.79
C GLU A 578 -13.69 13.90 10.70
N ASN A 579 -14.82 14.20 10.08
CA ASN A 579 -15.38 15.54 10.00
C ASN A 579 -16.91 15.47 10.02
N GLU A 580 -17.54 16.49 10.62
CA GLU A 580 -18.98 16.60 10.73
C GLU A 580 -19.44 18.00 10.29
N VAL A 581 -20.51 18.06 9.49
CA VAL A 581 -21.15 19.29 9.04
C VAL A 581 -22.65 19.15 9.13
N THR A 582 -23.33 20.09 9.79
CA THR A 582 -24.79 20.15 9.83
C THR A 582 -25.32 21.24 8.90
N LEU A 583 -26.20 20.87 7.98
CA LEU A 583 -26.85 21.75 7.01
C LEU A 583 -28.34 21.91 7.32
N SER A 584 -28.90 23.07 7.00
CA SER A 584 -30.34 23.32 7.16
C SER A 584 -31.13 22.76 5.98
N VAL A 585 -32.37 22.32 6.21
CA VAL A 585 -33.26 21.75 5.20
C VAL A 585 -34.54 22.59 5.08
N GLY A 586 -34.72 23.22 3.93
CA GLY A 586 -35.89 23.98 3.53
C GLY A 586 -37.05 23.10 3.05
N SER A 587 -38.20 23.71 2.80
CA SER A 587 -39.38 23.02 2.25
C SER A 587 -39.15 22.60 0.79
N HIS A 588 -39.92 21.61 0.30
CA HIS A 588 -39.90 21.18 -1.10
C HIS A 588 -40.12 22.34 -2.09
N ASN A 589 -41.01 23.27 -1.76
CA ASN A 589 -41.30 24.46 -2.56
C ASN A 589 -40.30 25.62 -2.33
N GLY A 590 -39.22 25.38 -1.57
CA GLY A 590 -38.17 26.36 -1.34
C GLY A 590 -37.30 26.61 -2.57
N PRO A 591 -36.41 27.62 -2.51
CA PRO A 591 -35.45 27.86 -3.59
C PRO A 591 -34.52 26.65 -3.74
N ALA A 592 -34.18 26.31 -4.99
CA ALA A 592 -33.17 25.30 -5.29
C ALA A 592 -31.80 25.73 -4.77
N LEU A 593 -30.94 24.76 -4.47
CA LEU A 593 -29.56 24.99 -4.02
C LEU A 593 -28.82 25.93 -4.99
N GLN A 594 -28.40 27.09 -4.50
CA GLN A 594 -27.59 28.05 -5.25
C GLN A 594 -26.11 27.91 -4.85
N PRO A 595 -25.17 27.75 -5.81
CA PRO A 595 -23.74 27.70 -5.53
C PRO A 595 -23.27 28.95 -4.78
N LYS A 596 -22.59 28.76 -3.65
CA LYS A 596 -22.06 29.84 -2.82
C LYS A 596 -20.62 29.56 -2.39
N ILE A 597 -19.73 30.51 -2.63
CA ILE A 597 -18.31 30.40 -2.28
C ILE A 597 -17.96 31.43 -1.21
N ASP A 598 -17.17 31.02 -0.21
CA ASP A 598 -16.52 31.90 0.77
C ASP A 598 -15.00 31.72 0.68
N LEU A 599 -14.28 32.81 0.41
CA LEU A 599 -12.83 32.81 0.19
C LEU A 599 -12.14 33.53 1.34
N ARG A 600 -11.62 32.76 2.29
CA ARG A 600 -10.88 33.27 3.45
C ARG A 600 -9.39 32.95 3.35
N PRO A 601 -8.50 33.83 3.82
CA PRO A 601 -7.06 33.58 3.83
C PRO A 601 -6.67 32.23 4.45
N GLU A 602 -7.32 31.80 5.53
CA GLU A 602 -7.02 30.53 6.21
C GLU A 602 -7.47 29.27 5.44
N ASP A 603 -8.38 29.40 4.47
CA ASP A 603 -8.99 28.27 3.76
C ASP A 603 -8.25 27.93 2.44
N TRP A 604 -7.15 28.62 2.10
CA TRP A 604 -6.41 28.37 0.84
C TRP A 604 -5.96 26.91 0.69
N GLN A 605 -5.54 26.27 1.80
CA GLN A 605 -5.11 24.87 1.77
C GLN A 605 -6.27 23.92 1.48
N ARG A 606 -7.49 24.24 1.92
CA ARG A 606 -8.68 23.41 1.67
C ARG A 606 -9.05 23.43 0.19
N TRP A 607 -9.03 24.61 -0.43
CA TRP A 607 -9.18 24.76 -1.88
C TRP A 607 -8.06 24.06 -2.66
N ASN A 608 -6.83 24.17 -2.19
CA ASN A 608 -5.69 23.49 -2.80
C ASN A 608 -5.80 21.97 -2.69
N ASP A 609 -6.21 21.43 -1.53
CA ASP A 609 -6.40 20.00 -1.30
C ASP A 609 -7.55 19.44 -2.15
N TYR A 610 -8.67 20.16 -2.25
CA TYR A 610 -9.76 19.83 -3.17
C TYR A 610 -9.26 19.78 -4.63
N GLY A 611 -8.52 20.81 -5.07
CA GLY A 611 -7.93 20.84 -6.41
C GLY A 611 -6.93 19.71 -6.66
N ILE A 612 -6.13 19.33 -5.67
CA ILE A 612 -5.19 18.20 -5.77
C ILE A 612 -5.95 16.89 -5.98
N GLY A 613 -7.03 16.65 -5.24
CA GLY A 613 -7.84 15.44 -5.41
C GLY A 613 -8.42 15.34 -6.81
N LEU A 614 -9.05 16.42 -7.30
CA LEU A 614 -9.58 16.50 -8.67
C LEU A 614 -8.49 16.31 -9.73
N LEU A 615 -7.31 16.90 -9.54
CA LEU A 615 -6.18 16.77 -10.46
C LEU A 615 -5.72 15.32 -10.60
N LEU A 616 -5.60 14.60 -9.48
CA LEU A 616 -5.17 13.20 -9.47
C LEU A 616 -6.23 12.24 -10.03
N GLN A 617 -7.51 12.63 -10.01
CA GLN A 617 -8.60 11.93 -10.68
C GLN A 617 -8.71 12.28 -12.18
N GLY A 618 -7.99 13.30 -12.64
CA GLY A 618 -8.05 13.77 -14.02
C GLY A 618 -9.21 14.72 -14.33
N ASP A 619 -9.94 15.22 -13.32
CA ASP A 619 -10.86 16.36 -13.47
C ASP A 619 -10.03 17.66 -13.53
N LEU A 620 -9.39 17.88 -14.68
CA LEU A 620 -8.44 18.99 -14.86
C LEU A 620 -9.14 20.35 -14.80
N LYS A 621 -10.40 20.44 -15.24
CA LYS A 621 -11.18 21.69 -15.19
C LYS A 621 -11.67 22.00 -13.79
N GLY A 622 -12.18 21.02 -13.06
CA GLY A 622 -12.51 21.18 -11.64
C GLY A 622 -11.27 21.56 -10.82
N ALA A 623 -10.14 20.89 -11.05
CA ALA A 623 -8.87 21.19 -10.40
C ALA A 623 -8.39 22.62 -10.68
N GLU A 624 -8.40 23.05 -11.94
CA GLU A 624 -8.04 24.42 -12.32
C GLU A 624 -8.90 25.46 -11.59
N VAL A 625 -10.22 25.28 -11.58
CA VAL A 625 -11.13 26.21 -10.89
C VAL A 625 -10.82 26.27 -9.39
N ALA A 626 -10.53 25.13 -8.77
CA ALA A 626 -10.13 25.08 -7.36
C ALA A 626 -8.80 25.80 -7.10
N PHE A 627 -7.78 25.58 -7.95
CA PHE A 627 -6.49 26.27 -7.85
C PHE A 627 -6.59 27.78 -8.15
N GLN A 628 -7.51 28.19 -9.02
CA GLN A 628 -7.79 29.61 -9.26
C GLN A 628 -8.28 30.28 -7.96
N ARG A 629 -9.10 29.61 -7.14
CA ARG A 629 -9.48 30.11 -5.81
C ARG A 629 -8.29 30.29 -4.89
N VAL A 630 -7.28 29.43 -4.97
CA VAL A 630 -6.02 29.62 -4.22
C VAL A 630 -5.33 30.92 -4.62
N THR A 631 -5.26 31.23 -5.92
CA THR A 631 -4.67 32.49 -6.41
C THR A 631 -5.49 33.73 -6.09
N GLU A 632 -6.81 33.59 -5.94
CA GLU A 632 -7.71 34.68 -5.50
C GLU A 632 -7.54 34.97 -4.00
N ILE A 633 -7.39 33.91 -3.19
CA ILE A 633 -7.18 34.01 -1.74
C ILE A 633 -5.80 34.61 -1.43
N ASP A 634 -4.74 34.12 -2.09
CA ASP A 634 -3.39 34.64 -1.95
C ASP A 634 -2.68 34.72 -3.31
N PRO A 635 -2.73 35.88 -4.00
CA PRO A 635 -2.07 36.07 -5.28
C PRO A 635 -0.54 35.95 -5.23
N LYS A 636 0.08 36.03 -4.05
CA LYS A 636 1.53 35.92 -3.85
C LYS A 636 1.97 34.51 -3.51
N ASN A 637 1.03 33.59 -3.25
CA ASN A 637 1.32 32.19 -3.03
C ASN A 637 1.63 31.51 -4.38
N PRO A 638 2.87 31.04 -4.62
CA PRO A 638 3.21 30.41 -5.89
C PRO A 638 2.51 29.06 -6.09
N ASP A 639 1.98 28.43 -5.03
CA ASP A 639 1.41 27.09 -5.06
C ASP A 639 0.19 27.00 -5.98
N GLY A 640 -0.70 27.99 -5.89
CA GLY A 640 -1.87 28.08 -6.78
C GLY A 640 -1.46 28.17 -8.25
N TRP A 641 -0.50 29.03 -8.57
CA TRP A 641 0.02 29.23 -9.93
C TRP A 641 0.70 27.98 -10.49
N VAL A 642 1.54 27.31 -9.69
CA VAL A 642 2.18 26.04 -10.11
C VAL A 642 1.14 24.96 -10.35
N ASN A 643 0.12 24.85 -9.50
CA ASN A 643 -0.88 23.79 -9.63
C ASN A 643 -1.83 24.02 -10.81
N ILE A 644 -2.17 25.28 -11.14
CA ILE A 644 -2.83 25.60 -12.43
C ILE A 644 -1.93 25.18 -13.60
N GLY A 645 -0.62 25.50 -13.53
CA GLY A 645 0.35 25.11 -14.54
C GLY A 645 0.46 23.59 -14.71
N ARG A 646 0.45 22.85 -13.60
CA ARG A 646 0.46 21.38 -13.59
C ARG A 646 -0.77 20.80 -14.25
N ALA A 647 -1.96 21.32 -13.92
CA ALA A 647 -3.22 20.92 -14.57
C ALA A 647 -3.18 21.21 -16.08
N ALA A 648 -2.69 22.39 -16.48
CA ALA A 648 -2.56 22.77 -17.88
C ALA A 648 -1.56 21.89 -18.66
N VAL A 649 -0.41 21.54 -18.05
CA VAL A 649 0.55 20.58 -18.65
C VAL A 649 -0.08 19.21 -18.84
N GLN A 650 -0.89 18.75 -17.88
CA GLN A 650 -1.60 17.47 -17.98
C GLN A 650 -2.73 17.50 -19.03
N GLU A 651 -3.39 18.64 -19.20
CA GLU A 651 -4.40 18.87 -20.24
C GLU A 651 -3.77 18.97 -21.65
N GLY A 652 -2.49 19.31 -21.72
CA GLY A 652 -1.79 19.58 -22.97
C GLY A 652 -1.86 21.05 -23.42
N ASP A 653 -2.45 21.93 -22.61
CA ASP A 653 -2.50 23.38 -22.85
C ASP A 653 -1.18 24.05 -22.41
N MET A 654 -0.19 23.94 -23.29
CA MET A 654 1.17 24.41 -23.02
C MET A 654 1.30 25.94 -22.98
N ASP A 655 0.43 26.68 -23.68
CA ASP A 655 0.46 28.15 -23.71
C ASP A 655 -0.02 28.73 -22.39
N ARG A 656 -1.13 28.20 -21.85
CA ARG A 656 -1.59 28.58 -20.52
C ARG A 656 -0.60 28.14 -19.46
N ALA A 657 -0.10 26.90 -19.53
CA ALA A 657 0.92 26.41 -18.62
C ALA A 657 2.14 27.33 -18.56
N ARG A 658 2.64 27.77 -19.72
CA ARG A 658 3.77 28.72 -19.83
C ARG A 658 3.51 29.98 -19.01
N THR A 659 2.35 30.60 -19.23
CA THR A 659 1.98 31.88 -18.62
C THR A 659 1.95 31.79 -17.09
N VAL A 660 1.25 30.78 -16.55
CA VAL A 660 1.09 30.64 -15.09
C VAL A 660 2.36 30.13 -14.40
N LEU A 661 3.16 29.29 -15.07
CA LEU A 661 4.43 28.81 -14.52
C LEU A 661 5.49 29.92 -14.49
N GLN A 662 5.54 30.77 -15.52
CA GLN A 662 6.37 31.98 -15.50
C GLN A 662 5.97 32.88 -14.33
N LYS A 663 4.66 33.04 -14.06
CA LYS A 663 4.20 33.79 -12.89
C LYS A 663 4.67 33.18 -11.58
N ALA A 664 4.63 31.86 -11.45
CA ALA A 664 5.14 31.17 -10.26
C ALA A 664 6.65 31.38 -10.07
N ILE A 665 7.43 31.33 -11.15
CA ILE A 665 8.89 31.58 -11.14
C ILE A 665 9.19 33.05 -10.79
N GLU A 666 8.42 34.02 -11.29
CA GLU A 666 8.57 35.43 -10.90
C GLU A 666 8.34 35.63 -9.39
N LEU A 667 7.35 34.95 -8.81
CA LEU A 667 7.04 35.04 -7.37
C LEU A 667 8.09 34.32 -6.52
N SER A 668 8.64 33.21 -7.01
CA SER A 668 9.65 32.41 -6.31
C SER A 668 10.67 31.84 -7.31
N PRO A 669 11.77 32.58 -7.59
CA PRO A 669 12.75 32.22 -8.63
C PRO A 669 13.54 30.93 -8.40
N ASN A 670 13.47 30.34 -7.21
CA ASN A 670 14.14 29.08 -6.88
C ASN A 670 13.14 27.92 -6.71
N LEU A 671 11.86 28.10 -7.06
CA LEU A 671 10.84 27.08 -6.81
C LEU A 671 10.97 25.89 -7.77
N ALA A 672 11.68 24.84 -7.35
CA ALA A 672 12.03 23.70 -8.20
C ALA A 672 10.84 23.07 -8.96
N ARG A 673 9.67 22.89 -8.33
CA ARG A 673 8.49 22.37 -9.03
C ARG A 673 8.03 23.26 -10.19
N ALA A 674 8.14 24.58 -10.07
CA ALA A 674 7.78 25.51 -11.14
C ALA A 674 8.74 25.35 -12.32
N HIS A 675 10.05 25.29 -12.06
CA HIS A 675 11.07 24.99 -13.06
C HIS A 675 10.85 23.63 -13.71
N TYR A 676 10.52 22.58 -12.94
CA TYR A 676 10.25 21.24 -13.48
C TYR A 676 9.09 21.24 -14.47
N PHE A 677 7.93 21.80 -14.09
CA PHE A 677 6.78 21.86 -15.00
C PHE A 677 7.02 22.81 -16.17
N TYR A 678 7.79 23.89 -15.98
CA TYR A 678 8.17 24.78 -17.08
C TYR A 678 9.13 24.09 -18.07
N ALA A 679 10.04 23.24 -17.58
CA ALA A 679 10.88 22.40 -18.42
C ALA A 679 10.03 21.49 -19.32
N ARG A 680 8.92 20.95 -18.83
CA ARG A 680 7.99 20.15 -19.64
C ARG A 680 7.35 20.96 -20.77
N VAL A 681 6.99 22.21 -20.51
CA VAL A 681 6.48 23.15 -21.52
C VAL A 681 7.54 23.42 -22.60
N LEU A 682 8.78 23.73 -22.18
CA LEU A 682 9.89 23.95 -23.13
C LEU A 682 10.20 22.68 -23.95
N ARG A 683 10.07 21.50 -23.34
CA ARG A 683 10.29 20.22 -24.02
C ARG A 683 9.24 19.97 -25.09
N SER A 684 7.97 20.32 -24.84
CA SER A 684 6.92 20.21 -25.87
C SER A 684 7.14 21.16 -27.05
N ASP A 685 7.80 22.30 -26.84
CA ASP A 685 8.21 23.22 -27.91
C ASP A 685 9.39 22.69 -28.75
N GLY A 686 10.05 21.61 -28.30
CA GLY A 686 11.32 21.16 -28.83
C GLY A 686 12.52 22.02 -28.38
N ASN A 687 12.34 22.95 -27.44
CA ASN A 687 13.42 23.75 -26.86
C ASN A 687 14.20 22.93 -25.81
N TYR A 688 15.02 22.00 -26.30
CA TYR A 688 15.78 21.09 -25.44
C TYR A 688 16.88 21.78 -24.63
N ASP A 689 17.50 22.84 -25.14
CA ASP A 689 18.51 23.59 -24.38
C ASP A 689 17.89 24.35 -23.20
N GLY A 690 16.74 25.00 -23.41
CA GLY A 690 15.95 25.62 -22.35
C GLY A 690 15.49 24.57 -21.33
N THR A 691 14.94 23.45 -21.80
CA THR A 691 14.54 22.32 -20.93
C THR A 691 15.69 21.85 -20.03
N ALA A 692 16.87 21.63 -20.61
CA ALA A 692 18.06 21.22 -19.86
C ALA A 692 18.54 22.31 -18.88
N GLY A 693 18.30 23.59 -19.16
CA GLY A 693 18.52 24.69 -18.23
C GLY A 693 17.62 24.60 -17.00
N GLU A 694 16.32 24.52 -17.21
CA GLU A 694 15.32 24.43 -16.13
C GLU A 694 15.52 23.16 -15.27
N LEU A 695 15.80 22.01 -15.89
CA LEU A 695 16.09 20.78 -15.14
C LEU A 695 17.40 20.87 -14.33
N ARG A 696 18.40 21.65 -14.77
CA ARG A 696 19.61 21.88 -13.96
C ARG A 696 19.31 22.70 -12.72
N GLU A 697 18.40 23.68 -12.79
CA GLU A 697 17.95 24.43 -11.59
C GLU A 697 17.23 23.52 -10.58
N VAL A 698 16.46 22.55 -11.08
CA VAL A 698 15.84 21.51 -10.25
C VAL A 698 16.90 20.63 -9.60
N LEU A 699 17.83 20.09 -10.39
CA LEU A 699 18.85 19.13 -9.92
C LEU A 699 19.93 19.79 -9.05
N ALA A 700 20.13 21.11 -9.14
CA ALA A 700 20.99 21.86 -8.22
C ALA A 700 20.45 21.83 -6.78
N GLN A 701 19.13 21.78 -6.63
CA GLN A 701 18.45 21.74 -5.33
C GLN A 701 18.15 20.29 -4.89
N TYR A 702 17.76 19.45 -5.85
CA TYR A 702 17.38 18.05 -5.64
C TYR A 702 18.24 17.12 -6.49
N PRO A 703 19.52 16.93 -6.15
CA PRO A 703 20.47 16.16 -6.98
C PRO A 703 20.16 14.67 -7.06
N ARG A 704 19.28 14.15 -6.19
CA ARG A 704 18.76 12.78 -6.25
C ARG A 704 17.27 12.75 -6.63
N ASP A 705 16.70 13.78 -7.24
CA ASP A 705 15.35 13.62 -7.80
C ASP A 705 15.43 12.68 -9.01
N ARG A 706 14.92 11.46 -8.82
CA ARG A 706 14.98 10.38 -9.79
C ARG A 706 14.27 10.75 -11.10
N VAL A 707 13.15 11.47 -11.01
CA VAL A 707 12.33 11.83 -12.17
C VAL A 707 12.98 12.96 -12.97
N ALA A 708 13.49 14.00 -12.30
CA ALA A 708 14.23 15.07 -12.96
C ALA A 708 15.53 14.57 -13.61
N LEU A 709 16.24 13.61 -12.99
CA LEU A 709 17.40 12.95 -13.58
C LEU A 709 17.03 12.17 -14.85
N ASN A 710 15.93 11.40 -14.81
CA ASN A 710 15.41 10.68 -15.98
C ASN A 710 15.06 11.65 -17.12
N ASP A 711 14.30 12.71 -16.82
CA ASP A 711 13.91 13.70 -17.83
C ASP A 711 15.12 14.45 -18.39
N TYR A 712 16.12 14.75 -17.55
CA TYR A 712 17.38 15.36 -18.01
C TYR A 712 18.15 14.41 -18.93
N GLY A 713 18.29 13.14 -18.54
CA GLY A 713 18.91 12.11 -19.36
C GLY A 713 18.21 11.92 -20.72
N ARG A 714 16.88 11.92 -20.72
CA ARG A 714 16.07 11.86 -21.94
C ARG A 714 16.28 13.09 -22.84
N VAL A 715 16.38 14.30 -22.27
CA VAL A 715 16.67 15.52 -23.03
C VAL A 715 18.06 15.45 -23.65
N MET A 716 19.08 15.00 -22.91
CA MET A 716 20.43 14.80 -23.45
C MET A 716 20.44 13.77 -24.60
N PHE A 717 19.65 12.69 -24.47
CA PHE A 717 19.47 11.71 -25.55
C PHE A 717 18.85 12.35 -26.81
N LEU A 718 17.80 13.16 -26.67
CA LEU A 718 17.16 13.85 -27.79
C LEU A 718 18.11 14.84 -28.49
N GLN A 719 19.04 15.43 -27.74
CA GLN A 719 20.13 16.25 -28.26
C GLN A 719 21.30 15.44 -28.84
N ARG A 720 21.21 14.10 -28.85
CA ARG A 720 22.27 13.15 -29.26
C ARG A 720 23.55 13.24 -28.41
N LYS A 721 23.46 13.83 -27.21
CA LYS A 721 24.53 13.88 -26.21
C LYS A 721 24.52 12.59 -25.38
N TYR A 722 24.77 11.46 -26.04
CA TYR A 722 24.57 10.14 -25.44
C TYR A 722 25.42 9.91 -24.18
N ALA A 723 26.65 10.44 -24.11
CA ALA A 723 27.50 10.30 -22.92
C ALA A 723 26.91 11.01 -21.69
N ASP A 724 26.37 12.22 -21.87
CA ASP A 724 25.73 12.98 -20.79
C ASP A 724 24.41 12.31 -20.37
N ALA A 725 23.66 11.78 -21.34
CA ALA A 725 22.45 11.00 -21.09
C ALA A 725 22.75 9.77 -20.24
N VAL A 726 23.72 8.94 -20.63
CA VAL A 726 24.14 7.75 -19.88
C VAL A 726 24.56 8.12 -18.46
N LYS A 727 25.33 9.22 -18.27
CA LYS A 727 25.72 9.69 -16.94
C LYS A 727 24.51 10.02 -16.05
N ALA A 728 23.53 10.75 -16.59
CA ALA A 728 22.32 11.11 -15.85
C ALA A 728 21.46 9.88 -15.52
N LEU A 729 21.27 8.98 -16.49
CA LEU A 729 20.46 7.77 -16.34
C LEU A 729 21.12 6.75 -15.38
N ASN A 730 22.46 6.66 -15.36
CA ASN A 730 23.16 5.85 -14.34
C ASN A 730 23.00 6.46 -12.93
N ALA A 731 22.85 7.78 -12.80
CA ALA A 731 22.52 8.39 -11.51
C ALA A 731 21.08 8.05 -11.05
N VAL A 732 20.15 7.80 -11.98
CA VAL A 732 18.82 7.24 -11.69
C VAL A 732 18.96 5.82 -11.14
N LEU A 733 19.69 4.94 -11.84
CA LEU A 733 19.89 3.54 -11.40
C LEU A 733 20.65 3.41 -10.08
N ALA A 734 21.52 4.38 -9.76
CA ALA A 734 22.16 4.45 -8.45
C ALA A 734 21.17 4.71 -7.29
N ILE A 735 19.97 5.21 -7.58
CA ILE A 735 18.89 5.45 -6.62
C ILE A 735 17.88 4.28 -6.65
N ASP A 736 17.42 3.93 -7.84
CA ASP A 736 16.45 2.86 -8.08
C ASP A 736 16.94 1.96 -9.24
N PRO A 737 17.54 0.80 -8.93
CA PRO A 737 18.06 -0.12 -9.93
C PRO A 737 16.99 -0.74 -10.83
N GLU A 738 15.71 -0.59 -10.47
CA GLU A 738 14.57 -1.19 -11.18
C GLU A 738 13.85 -0.16 -12.07
N ASP A 739 14.41 1.04 -12.25
CA ASP A 739 13.78 2.12 -13.01
C ASP A 739 13.61 1.76 -14.49
N LEU A 740 12.37 1.46 -14.87
CA LEU A 740 11.98 1.05 -16.21
C LEU A 740 12.39 2.06 -17.30
N GLN A 741 12.21 3.35 -17.01
CA GLN A 741 12.48 4.42 -17.99
C GLN A 741 13.97 4.62 -18.19
N ALA A 742 14.77 4.51 -17.13
CA ALA A 742 16.22 4.57 -17.23
C ALA A 742 16.75 3.43 -18.08
N HIS A 743 16.31 2.20 -17.87
CA HIS A 743 16.70 1.06 -18.72
C HIS A 743 16.29 1.27 -20.19
N TYR A 744 15.07 1.75 -20.45
CA TYR A 744 14.64 2.05 -21.82
C TYR A 744 15.53 3.12 -22.49
N ASN A 745 15.78 4.23 -21.79
CA ASN A 745 16.57 5.34 -22.33
C ASN A 745 18.06 4.97 -22.47
N LEU A 746 18.62 4.20 -21.55
CA LEU A 746 20.00 3.67 -21.64
C LEU A 746 20.16 2.75 -22.84
N MET A 747 19.20 1.82 -23.05
CA MET A 747 19.15 0.99 -24.26
C MET A 747 19.23 1.85 -25.53
N LEU A 748 18.42 2.92 -25.62
CA LEU A 748 18.44 3.82 -26.77
C LEU A 748 19.75 4.61 -26.90
N CYS A 749 20.32 5.08 -25.79
CA CYS A 749 21.60 5.80 -25.79
C CYS A 749 22.74 4.92 -26.31
N TYR A 750 22.84 3.68 -25.82
CA TYR A 750 23.90 2.76 -26.24
C TYR A 750 23.75 2.32 -27.71
N ARG A 751 22.53 2.11 -28.20
CA ARG A 751 22.29 1.94 -29.66
C ARG A 751 22.75 3.16 -30.46
N GLY A 752 22.45 4.36 -29.96
CA GLY A 752 22.91 5.61 -30.57
C GLY A 752 24.44 5.75 -30.60
N GLN A 753 25.15 5.11 -29.66
CA GLN A 753 26.61 5.05 -29.61
C GLN A 753 27.21 3.86 -30.38
N GLY A 754 26.41 2.89 -30.81
CA GLY A 754 26.85 1.64 -31.42
C GLY A 754 27.35 0.59 -30.43
N ASP A 755 27.09 0.73 -29.13
CA ASP A 755 27.38 -0.28 -28.10
C ASP A 755 26.19 -1.25 -27.97
N GLU A 756 26.08 -2.18 -28.91
CA GLU A 756 24.97 -3.15 -28.94
C GLU A 756 24.95 -4.05 -27.69
N LYS A 757 26.11 -4.35 -27.10
CA LYS A 757 26.18 -5.20 -25.90
C LYS A 757 25.45 -4.54 -24.73
N GLN A 758 25.74 -3.27 -24.46
CA GLN A 758 25.06 -2.54 -23.39
C GLN A 758 23.59 -2.28 -23.73
N ALA A 759 23.27 -2.05 -25.00
CA ALA A 759 21.89 -1.90 -25.44
C ALA A 759 21.04 -3.16 -25.15
N GLU A 760 21.54 -4.34 -25.52
CA GLU A 760 20.86 -5.62 -25.27
C GLU A 760 20.71 -5.89 -23.77
N ASP A 761 21.72 -5.55 -22.96
CA ASP A 761 21.69 -5.74 -21.51
C ASP A 761 20.64 -4.85 -20.82
N HIS A 762 20.54 -3.57 -21.18
CA HIS A 762 19.46 -2.70 -20.67
C HIS A 762 18.10 -3.06 -21.26
N GLN A 763 18.02 -3.58 -22.49
CA GLN A 763 16.79 -4.09 -23.09
C GLN A 763 16.23 -5.27 -22.28
N ALA A 764 17.08 -6.21 -21.83
CA ALA A 764 16.64 -7.34 -21.01
C ALA A 764 15.96 -6.87 -19.71
N ARG A 765 16.54 -5.88 -19.02
CA ARG A 765 15.97 -5.30 -17.78
C ARG A 765 14.71 -4.48 -18.03
N TYR A 766 14.69 -3.71 -19.11
CA TYR A 766 13.46 -3.03 -19.55
C TYR A 766 12.32 -4.04 -19.74
N LEU A 767 12.57 -5.15 -20.43
CA LEU A 767 11.56 -6.20 -20.64
C LEU A 767 11.18 -6.91 -19.34
N ARG A 768 12.13 -7.12 -18.42
CA ARG A 768 11.87 -7.70 -17.09
C ARG A 768 10.86 -6.83 -16.32
N PHE A 769 11.12 -5.53 -16.20
CA PHE A 769 10.32 -4.62 -15.37
C PHE A 769 9.06 -4.10 -16.06
N LYS A 770 8.98 -4.14 -17.40
CA LYS A 770 7.84 -3.61 -18.17
C LYS A 770 6.56 -4.40 -17.89
N ALA A 771 5.54 -3.76 -17.31
CA ALA A 771 4.22 -4.37 -17.01
C ALA A 771 3.58 -5.16 -18.18
N ASP A 772 2.77 -6.17 -17.85
CA ASP A 772 2.03 -6.97 -18.84
C ASP A 772 0.73 -6.27 -19.21
N GLU A 773 0.75 -5.56 -20.33
CA GLU A 773 -0.41 -4.86 -20.88
C GLU A 773 -1.54 -5.83 -21.25
N SER A 774 -1.22 -7.07 -21.63
CA SER A 774 -2.22 -8.06 -22.05
C SER A 774 -3.05 -8.60 -20.87
N ALA A 775 -2.50 -8.59 -19.66
CA ALA A 775 -3.19 -9.06 -18.46
C ALA A 775 -4.46 -8.25 -18.13
N GLN A 776 -4.60 -7.04 -18.68
CA GLN A 776 -5.81 -6.23 -18.51
C GLN A 776 -7.07 -6.90 -19.07
N THR A 777 -6.94 -7.80 -20.04
CA THR A 777 -8.10 -8.53 -20.61
C THR A 777 -8.78 -9.44 -19.58
N ILE A 778 -8.03 -9.92 -18.57
CA ILE A 778 -8.54 -10.77 -17.48
C ILE A 778 -9.58 -10.01 -16.64
N THR A 779 -9.44 -8.68 -16.52
CA THR A 779 -10.34 -7.86 -15.69
C THR A 779 -11.74 -7.69 -16.29
N GLY A 780 -11.92 -7.97 -17.59
CA GLY A 780 -13.18 -7.72 -18.31
C GLY A 780 -14.37 -8.46 -17.69
N PRO A 781 -14.34 -9.81 -17.60
CA PRO A 781 -15.39 -10.59 -16.97
C PRO A 781 -15.61 -10.22 -15.49
N TYR A 782 -14.53 -9.97 -14.73
CA TYR A 782 -14.63 -9.55 -13.33
C TYR A 782 -15.46 -8.26 -13.20
N ARG A 783 -15.15 -7.24 -14.00
CA ARG A 783 -15.82 -5.94 -13.98
C ARG A 783 -17.30 -6.00 -14.36
N GLN A 784 -17.69 -6.95 -15.20
CA GLN A 784 -19.10 -7.18 -15.53
C GLN A 784 -19.87 -7.81 -14.38
N ALA A 785 -19.22 -8.69 -13.60
CA ALA A 785 -19.82 -9.36 -12.45
C ALA A 785 -19.83 -8.53 -11.16
N HIS A 786 -18.96 -7.51 -11.06
CA HIS A 786 -18.78 -6.68 -9.87
C HIS A 786 -18.96 -5.19 -10.21
N PRO A 787 -20.21 -4.71 -10.34
CA PRO A 787 -20.49 -3.34 -10.78
C PRO A 787 -19.94 -2.27 -9.83
N GLU A 788 -19.88 -2.54 -8.53
CA GLU A 788 -19.35 -1.62 -7.52
C GLU A 788 -17.83 -1.43 -7.66
N ASP A 789 -17.08 -2.52 -7.82
CA ASP A 789 -15.63 -2.45 -8.10
C ASP A 789 -15.35 -1.85 -9.48
N ASN A 790 -16.23 -2.07 -10.46
CA ASN A 790 -16.11 -1.43 -11.76
C ASN A 790 -16.41 0.09 -11.70
N ASN A 791 -17.28 0.53 -10.79
CA ASN A 791 -17.49 1.95 -10.48
C ASN A 791 -16.24 2.54 -9.82
N GLU A 792 -15.71 1.89 -8.78
CA GLU A 792 -14.49 2.33 -8.08
C GLU A 792 -13.27 2.44 -8.99
N ARG A 793 -13.19 1.65 -10.06
CA ARG A 793 -12.14 1.76 -11.08
C ARG A 793 -12.17 3.07 -11.87
N GLN A 794 -13.33 3.67 -12.09
CA GLN A 794 -13.47 4.86 -12.94
C GLN A 794 -12.79 6.05 -12.28
N ALA A 795 -11.95 6.80 -13.01
CA ALA A 795 -11.16 7.88 -12.40
C ALA A 795 -12.03 8.89 -11.63
N ILE A 796 -13.18 9.27 -12.21
CA ILE A 796 -14.25 10.08 -11.62
C ILE A 796 -15.50 9.20 -11.52
N HIS A 797 -16.02 9.03 -10.30
CA HIS A 797 -17.22 8.26 -10.01
C HIS A 797 -17.92 8.81 -8.77
N GLU A 798 -19.14 8.32 -8.51
CA GLU A 798 -19.92 8.69 -7.33
C GLU A 798 -20.36 7.46 -6.56
N HIS A 799 -20.48 7.62 -5.25
CA HIS A 799 -21.00 6.61 -4.34
C HIS A 799 -22.45 6.93 -3.94
N VAL A 800 -23.27 5.89 -3.82
CA VAL A 800 -24.68 5.99 -3.42
C VAL A 800 -24.91 5.34 -2.06
N SER A 801 -26.04 5.61 -1.44
CA SER A 801 -26.40 5.00 -0.16
C SER A 801 -26.66 3.51 -0.34
N VAL A 802 -26.26 2.70 0.66
CA VAL A 802 -26.84 1.37 0.86
C VAL A 802 -28.36 1.48 1.03
N PRO A 803 -29.13 0.40 0.75
CA PRO A 803 -30.55 0.38 1.03
C PRO A 803 -30.83 0.65 2.51
N LEU A 804 -31.53 1.75 2.80
CA LEU A 804 -31.90 2.13 4.17
C LEU A 804 -33.29 1.60 4.50
N PRO A 805 -33.53 1.07 5.71
CA PRO A 805 -34.85 0.61 6.11
C PRO A 805 -35.83 1.78 6.10
N LEU A 806 -36.85 1.71 5.24
CA LEU A 806 -37.97 2.65 5.27
C LEU A 806 -38.60 2.57 6.66
N LYS A 807 -38.72 3.71 7.36
CA LYS A 807 -39.58 3.83 8.57
C LYS A 807 -41.05 3.73 8.13
N ALA A 808 -41.47 2.59 7.60
CA ALA A 808 -42.86 2.20 7.47
C ALA A 808 -43.20 1.28 8.65
N ASN A 809 -43.78 1.86 9.70
CA ASN A 809 -44.42 1.17 10.82
C ASN A 809 -43.56 0.16 11.60
N MET A 810 -42.74 0.67 12.53
CA MET A 810 -42.29 -0.10 13.72
C MET A 810 -43.45 -0.53 14.66
N ALA A 811 -44.71 -0.41 14.23
CA ALA A 811 -45.88 -0.89 14.96
C ALA A 811 -46.32 -2.33 14.60
N LYS A 812 -45.68 -3.02 13.63
CA LYS A 812 -46.03 -4.41 13.27
C LYS A 812 -44.93 -5.46 13.49
N ALA A 813 -43.69 -5.06 13.72
CA ALA A 813 -42.58 -6.01 13.94
C ALA A 813 -42.47 -6.55 15.38
N ALA A 814 -43.30 -6.08 16.31
CA ALA A 814 -43.31 -6.54 17.71
C ALA A 814 -44.27 -7.72 17.98
N GLN A 815 -44.89 -8.32 16.97
CA GLN A 815 -45.84 -9.44 17.16
C GLN A 815 -45.57 -10.71 16.35
N THR A 816 -44.45 -10.83 15.65
CA THR A 816 -44.06 -12.10 15.02
C THR A 816 -42.56 -12.34 15.18
N SER A 817 -42.14 -12.61 16.41
CA SER A 817 -40.80 -13.10 16.74
C SER A 817 -40.92 -14.46 17.44
N THR A 818 -41.29 -15.48 16.67
CA THR A 818 -40.99 -16.89 16.97
C THR A 818 -40.92 -17.64 15.64
N VAL A 819 -39.75 -17.62 14.99
CA VAL A 819 -39.42 -18.62 13.98
C VAL A 819 -38.27 -19.48 14.48
N HIS A 820 -38.64 -20.73 14.57
CA HIS A 820 -38.01 -21.95 15.01
C HIS A 820 -36.59 -22.19 14.47
N VAL A 821 -35.68 -22.55 15.38
CA VAL A 821 -34.40 -23.21 15.09
C VAL A 821 -34.70 -24.71 14.89
N PRO A 822 -34.35 -25.36 13.75
CA PRO A 822 -34.40 -26.80 13.67
C PRO A 822 -33.15 -27.38 14.35
N GLY A 823 -33.35 -27.88 15.57
CA GLY A 823 -32.38 -28.66 16.30
C GLY A 823 -32.23 -30.08 15.76
N ILE A 824 -31.03 -30.62 15.99
CA ILE A 824 -30.59 -31.99 15.80
C ILE A 824 -31.57 -32.97 16.47
N GLY A 825 -32.01 -33.99 15.73
CA GLY A 825 -32.87 -35.06 16.22
C GLY A 825 -32.39 -36.44 15.77
N HIS A 826 -32.04 -37.27 16.76
CA HIS A 826 -31.60 -38.65 16.63
C HIS A 826 -32.64 -39.60 16.00
N VAL A 827 -32.07 -40.61 15.33
CA VAL A 827 -32.55 -41.97 14.99
C VAL A 827 -33.83 -42.44 15.70
N GLY A 828 -34.82 -42.86 14.91
CA GLY A 828 -35.97 -43.65 15.35
C GLY A 828 -36.61 -44.39 14.17
N THR A 829 -36.52 -45.72 14.20
CA THR A 829 -37.03 -46.69 13.21
C THR A 829 -38.55 -46.72 13.13
N GLY A 830 -39.12 -46.85 11.92
CA GLY A 830 -40.54 -47.14 11.73
C GLY A 830 -40.86 -47.49 10.27
N ALA A 831 -41.03 -48.78 10.00
CA ALA A 831 -41.41 -49.33 8.71
C ALA A 831 -42.93 -49.16 8.43
N LEU A 832 -43.29 -49.09 7.14
CA LEU A 832 -44.28 -49.96 6.45
C LEU A 832 -45.03 -49.25 5.30
N THR A 833 -44.75 -49.73 4.08
CA THR A 833 -45.67 -50.07 2.97
C THR A 833 -46.81 -49.12 2.53
N ARG A 834 -46.72 -48.66 1.27
CA ARG A 834 -47.65 -48.76 0.09
C ARG A 834 -49.15 -49.07 0.31
N PRO A 835 -50.10 -48.77 -0.62
CA PRO A 835 -49.91 -48.57 -2.09
C PRO A 835 -50.80 -47.51 -2.83
N VAL A 836 -50.36 -47.18 -4.06
CA VAL A 836 -51.10 -47.09 -5.36
C VAL A 836 -52.34 -46.17 -5.48
N GLU A 837 -52.28 -45.22 -6.41
CA GLU A 837 -53.20 -45.19 -7.57
C GLU A 837 -52.64 -44.44 -8.78
N ARG A 838 -52.96 -45.00 -9.95
CA ARG A 838 -52.56 -44.58 -11.32
C ARG A 838 -53.54 -43.54 -11.85
N SER A 839 -53.04 -42.63 -12.67
CA SER A 839 -53.81 -42.12 -13.81
C SER A 839 -52.85 -41.55 -14.86
N SER A 840 -52.98 -42.10 -16.07
CA SER A 840 -52.23 -41.78 -17.27
C SER A 840 -53.22 -41.29 -18.32
N THR A 841 -52.89 -40.21 -19.03
CA THR A 841 -53.39 -40.00 -20.39
C THR A 841 -52.32 -39.33 -21.24
N VAL A 842 -51.98 -40.05 -22.30
CA VAL A 842 -51.07 -39.70 -23.38
C VAL A 842 -51.92 -39.12 -24.52
N ALA A 843 -51.40 -38.11 -25.22
CA ALA A 843 -51.70 -37.91 -26.63
C ALA A 843 -50.42 -37.43 -27.33
N ALA A 844 -49.95 -38.24 -28.28
CA ALA A 844 -48.79 -38.02 -29.13
C ALA A 844 -49.26 -37.57 -30.52
N ILE A 845 -48.49 -36.71 -31.20
CA ILE A 845 -48.47 -36.62 -32.68
C ILE A 845 -47.03 -36.35 -33.18
N ASN A 846 -46.48 -37.40 -33.82
CA ASN A 846 -45.64 -37.48 -35.03
C ASN A 846 -44.41 -36.58 -35.31
N SER A 847 -43.25 -37.24 -35.27
CA SER A 847 -42.29 -37.48 -36.37
C SER A 847 -42.14 -36.48 -37.54
N ALA A 848 -40.90 -36.04 -37.81
CA ALA A 848 -40.10 -36.52 -38.96
C ALA A 848 -38.72 -35.83 -39.06
N THR A 849 -37.71 -36.68 -39.15
CA THR A 849 -36.36 -36.57 -39.74
C THR A 849 -36.05 -35.43 -40.74
N ARG A 850 -34.83 -34.85 -40.64
CA ARG A 850 -33.80 -34.94 -41.71
C ARG A 850 -32.41 -34.39 -41.31
N ASN A 851 -31.42 -35.06 -41.89
CA ASN A 851 -29.96 -34.96 -41.76
C ASN A 851 -29.32 -33.71 -42.40
N SER A 852 -28.08 -33.47 -41.92
CA SER A 852 -26.85 -33.06 -42.63
C SER A 852 -26.79 -31.67 -43.29
N LYS A 853 -25.88 -30.82 -42.80
CA LYS A 853 -24.46 -30.81 -43.17
C LYS A 853 -23.61 -30.20 -42.06
#